data_AF-A0A6A6D660-F1
#
_entry.id   AF-A0A6A6D660-F1
#
_cell.length_a   1.000
_cell.length_b   1.000
_cell.length_c   1.000
_cell.angle_alpha   90.00
_cell.angle_beta   90.00
_cell.angle_gamma   90.00
#
_symmetry.space_group_name_H-M   'P 1'
#
loop_
_entity.id
_entity.type
_entity.pdbx_description
1 polymer ?
#
loop_
_entity_poly.entity_id
_entity_poly.type
_entity_poly.pdbx_seq_one_letter_code
_entity_poly.pdbx_strand_id
1 'polypeptide(L)'
;MGEQFTKDLCSRLEHQNFNDLLVDPEYIEELKRNPPELSKTSLDNLTEIVKVCKRKISKPNEDLLAPLRKLQQGDFEPSPDVITALHDFLRRDSTKFETPADHYAYTCNQESILLVGEIIWRFLATLYYDLTSTLDNTNQRTSTTTDGGVAFLAQVIKHSGCPDSLETIQSKVKNWVVIGRRFRRFANAIHQPKVSTGVFIYHPKGVSNKFIGKRLPMTGPTFDAAIEIFRENDVHGKSEREGMDDLAEKITQMLLRPFSGSQSFQVMSPTMTRALSRALSRALSRDGLIKFQSISSNGTIETVLQEFYIHSICTGRTLLKDNIYLNQVLPFVTNFKALLWAMYVISASYYKEYLDEGSEQKEVMKQSEIRYLRKALEALDQVSVAIEAAITVQDAVATRTALAVQDATNMLLIHHAILNPDLHERPWTEQLYELEYRNYSQANIVIAAHAIWLMAFLPLTDDYGFQTYNYSWVGTGDWNAINKVHGIVGCSQGLLLIQYFVRVAAKRDMSPADVIDKIQKLSPWVDDSENDRVKEIALETCGAFIDATLLYAYVRLYRYILCEPVVKEISSRLVSKLCKLPSSGRFYSGLHPAWCFLIACACTEELEEYSSMLAILDDIGSVNKSNVSDVSRLARTMWEWKKNTRLLTENWWEDMTKHLKEQMGTKLICVT
;
A
#
# COMPACT_ATOMS: atom_id res chain seq x y z
N MET A 1 -3.62 0.18 62.33
CA MET A 1 -2.34 0.20 61.58
C MET A 1 -2.45 -0.46 60.22
N GLY A 2 -2.97 -1.69 60.07
CA GLY A 2 -3.16 -2.32 58.75
C GLY A 2 -4.05 -1.51 57.79
N GLU A 3 -5.09 -0.85 58.30
CA GLU A 3 -5.96 0.01 57.50
C GLU A 3 -5.25 1.26 56.96
N GLN A 4 -4.32 1.83 57.75
CA GLN A 4 -3.49 2.96 57.35
C GLN A 4 -2.47 2.54 56.28
N PHE A 5 -1.88 1.35 56.41
CA PHE A 5 -0.97 0.78 55.41
C PHE A 5 -1.68 0.54 54.07
N THR A 6 -2.89 -0.02 54.09
CA THR A 6 -3.69 -0.22 52.86
C THR A 6 -4.04 1.11 52.22
N LYS A 7 -4.40 2.14 53.01
CA LYS A 7 -4.71 3.48 52.48
C LYS A 7 -3.50 4.14 51.84
N ASP A 8 -2.31 4.00 52.44
CA ASP A 8 -1.06 4.55 51.91
C ASP A 8 -0.62 3.81 50.64
N LEU A 9 -0.73 2.48 50.62
CA LEU A 9 -0.47 1.66 49.45
C LEU A 9 -1.42 2.01 48.29
N CYS A 10 -2.72 2.14 48.56
CA CYS A 10 -3.71 2.51 47.55
C CYS A 10 -3.44 3.92 46.98
N SER A 11 -3.13 4.91 47.84
CA SER A 11 -2.83 6.27 47.40
C SER A 11 -1.58 6.35 46.52
N ARG A 12 -0.54 5.56 46.81
CA ARG A 12 0.65 5.53 45.95
C ARG A 12 0.40 4.77 44.65
N LEU A 13 -0.48 3.77 44.67
CA LEU A 13 -0.91 3.03 43.48
C LEU A 13 -1.79 3.85 42.52
N GLU A 14 -2.35 4.97 42.96
CA GLU A 14 -3.04 5.93 42.09
C GLU A 14 -2.07 6.68 41.17
N HIS A 15 -0.78 6.73 41.52
CA HIS A 15 0.23 7.50 40.81
C HIS A 15 1.41 6.68 40.28
N GLN A 16 1.56 5.43 40.73
CA GLN A 16 2.63 4.52 40.34
C GLN A 16 2.10 3.10 40.21
N ASN A 17 2.61 2.30 39.28
CA ASN A 17 2.19 0.91 39.21
C ASN A 17 2.84 0.09 40.35
N PHE A 18 2.20 -1.01 40.73
CA PHE A 18 2.66 -1.84 41.86
C PHE A 18 4.08 -2.39 41.70
N ASN A 19 4.55 -2.62 40.47
CA ASN A 19 5.93 -3.05 40.26
C ASN A 19 6.94 -1.94 40.54
N ASP A 20 6.61 -0.69 40.19
CA ASP A 20 7.47 0.48 40.41
C ASP A 20 7.57 0.82 41.91
N LEU A 21 6.44 0.72 42.62
CA LEU A 21 6.40 0.93 44.07
C LEU A 21 7.25 -0.11 44.82
N LEU A 22 7.25 -1.37 44.36
CA LEU A 22 8.02 -2.45 44.95
C LEU A 22 9.52 -2.42 44.62
N VAL A 23 9.97 -1.50 43.77
CA VAL A 23 11.39 -1.28 43.47
C VAL A 23 11.91 0.05 44.05
N ASP A 24 11.04 0.88 44.64
CA ASP A 24 11.41 2.11 45.32
C ASP A 24 12.20 1.83 46.62
N PRO A 25 13.49 2.22 46.70
CA PRO A 25 14.30 2.00 47.89
C PRO A 25 13.77 2.71 49.14
N GLU A 26 13.16 3.89 48.99
CA GLU A 26 12.63 4.66 50.11
C GLU A 26 11.40 3.99 50.69
N TYR A 27 10.50 3.49 49.83
CA TYR A 27 9.33 2.73 50.24
C TYR A 27 9.70 1.39 50.91
N ILE A 28 10.72 0.70 50.40
CA ILE A 28 11.22 -0.54 51.03
C ILE A 28 11.81 -0.26 52.41
N GLU A 29 12.56 0.84 52.59
CA GLU A 29 13.09 1.23 53.90
C GLU A 29 11.99 1.72 54.86
N GLU A 30 10.96 2.40 54.35
CA GLU A 30 9.77 2.79 55.10
C GLU A 30 8.99 1.56 55.63
N LEU A 31 8.78 0.55 54.77
CA LEU A 31 8.20 -0.75 55.12
C LEU A 31 8.99 -1.49 56.20
N LYS A 32 10.32 -1.36 56.21
CA LYS A 32 11.18 -1.97 57.24
C LYS A 32 11.17 -1.21 58.57
N ARG A 33 11.05 0.11 58.54
CA ARG A 33 11.02 0.95 59.74
C ARG A 33 9.72 0.82 60.51
N ASN A 34 8.61 0.61 59.79
CA ASN A 34 7.28 0.43 60.37
C ASN A 34 6.65 -0.88 59.86
N PRO A 35 7.17 -2.05 60.24
CA PRO A 35 6.61 -3.32 59.78
C PRO A 35 5.16 -3.39 60.25
N PRO A 36 4.17 -3.46 59.34
CA PRO A 36 2.80 -3.67 59.77
C PRO A 36 2.74 -5.03 60.48
N GLU A 37 1.80 -5.21 61.42
CA GLU A 37 1.44 -6.53 61.95
C GLU A 37 0.82 -7.39 60.82
N LEU A 38 1.64 -7.76 59.85
CA LEU A 38 1.31 -8.68 58.79
C LEU A 38 1.39 -10.07 59.39
N SER A 39 0.44 -10.93 59.01
CA SER A 39 0.58 -12.36 59.29
C SER A 39 1.92 -12.85 58.73
N LYS A 40 2.54 -13.83 59.38
CA LYS A 40 3.82 -14.42 58.96
C LYS A 40 3.81 -14.79 57.46
N THR A 41 2.70 -15.34 56.98
CA THR A 41 2.46 -15.69 55.58
C THR A 41 2.54 -14.47 54.64
N SER A 42 1.94 -13.34 55.03
CA SER A 42 1.98 -12.11 54.23
C SER A 42 3.38 -11.48 54.21
N LEU A 43 4.11 -11.56 55.33
CA LEU A 43 5.50 -11.10 55.40
C LEU A 43 6.44 -11.98 54.54
N ASP A 44 6.24 -13.29 54.57
CA ASP A 44 6.98 -14.26 53.74
C ASP A 44 6.70 -14.00 52.25
N ASN A 45 5.43 -13.77 51.87
CA ASN A 45 5.05 -13.40 50.51
C ASN A 45 5.66 -12.07 50.07
N LEU A 46 5.62 -11.03 50.92
CA LEU A 46 6.18 -9.72 50.60
C LEU A 46 7.71 -9.79 50.46
N THR A 47 8.37 -10.57 51.34
CA THR A 47 9.82 -10.82 51.27
C THR A 47 10.20 -11.53 49.98
N GLU A 48 9.38 -12.48 49.53
CA GLU A 48 9.64 -13.21 48.29
C GLU A 48 9.37 -12.34 47.05
N ILE A 49 8.34 -11.49 47.09
CA ILE A 49 8.09 -10.45 46.08
C ILE A 49 9.27 -9.46 46.01
N VAL A 50 9.76 -8.96 47.15
CA VAL A 50 10.92 -8.05 47.20
C VAL A 50 12.19 -8.73 46.72
N LYS A 51 12.40 -10.03 47.01
CA LYS A 51 13.50 -10.82 46.43
C LYS A 51 13.39 -10.92 44.91
N VAL A 52 12.19 -11.14 44.39
CA VAL A 52 11.93 -11.19 42.94
C VAL A 52 12.13 -9.81 42.29
N CYS A 53 11.74 -8.73 42.96
CA CYS A 53 11.95 -7.35 42.49
C CYS A 53 13.41 -6.92 42.56
N LYS A 54 14.15 -7.27 43.62
CA LYS A 54 15.61 -7.03 43.69
C LYS A 54 16.39 -7.78 42.61
N ARG A 55 15.91 -8.96 42.17
CA ARG A 55 16.44 -9.65 40.99
C ARG A 55 16.13 -8.94 39.67
N LYS A 56 15.16 -8.02 39.61
CA LYS A 56 14.88 -7.17 38.44
C LYS A 56 15.70 -5.87 38.42
N ILE A 57 16.11 -5.35 39.58
CA ILE A 57 16.98 -4.15 39.72
C ILE A 57 18.48 -4.52 39.59
N SER A 58 18.83 -5.81 39.53
CA SER A 58 20.22 -6.21 39.34
C SER A 58 20.80 -5.56 38.09
N LYS A 59 22.05 -5.08 38.20
CA LYS A 59 22.85 -4.62 37.06
C LYS A 59 22.72 -5.59 35.88
N PRO A 60 22.83 -5.11 34.63
CA PRO A 60 22.78 -5.97 33.46
C PRO A 60 23.65 -7.20 33.69
N ASN A 61 23.13 -8.39 33.37
CA ASN A 61 23.94 -9.59 33.51
C ASN A 61 25.02 -9.53 32.43
N GLU A 62 26.19 -9.06 32.85
CA GLU A 62 27.32 -8.74 32.00
C GLU A 62 27.79 -9.95 31.19
N ASP A 63 27.73 -11.14 31.78
CA ASP A 63 28.10 -12.40 31.11
C ASP A 63 27.11 -12.76 29.99
N LEU A 64 25.82 -12.46 30.16
CA LEU A 64 24.81 -12.66 29.11
C LEU A 64 24.94 -11.68 27.95
N LEU A 65 25.45 -10.46 28.20
CA LEU A 65 25.66 -9.43 27.17
C LEU A 65 27.03 -9.51 26.50
N ALA A 66 27.96 -10.28 27.04
CA ALA A 66 29.30 -10.44 26.49
C ALA A 66 29.34 -10.80 24.99
N PRO A 67 28.42 -11.64 24.43
CA PRO A 67 28.38 -11.88 22.99
C PRO A 67 27.94 -10.65 22.19
N LEU A 68 27.03 -9.82 22.73
CA LEU A 68 26.52 -8.62 22.05
C LEU A 68 27.52 -7.48 22.07
N ARG A 69 28.28 -7.31 23.16
CA ARG A 69 29.27 -6.23 23.26
C ARG A 69 30.53 -6.45 22.44
N LYS A 70 30.77 -7.67 21.99
CA LYS A 70 31.86 -8.00 21.06
C LYS A 70 31.53 -7.65 19.61
N LEU A 71 30.27 -7.31 19.33
CA LEU A 71 29.82 -6.98 17.98
C LEU A 71 30.37 -5.62 17.56
N GLN A 72 30.92 -5.58 16.36
CA GLN A 72 31.30 -4.37 15.67
C GLN A 72 30.23 -4.00 14.63
N GLN A 73 30.28 -2.76 14.12
CA GLN A 73 29.30 -2.27 13.16
C GLN A 73 29.16 -3.14 11.89
N GLY A 74 30.25 -3.83 11.49
CA GLY A 74 30.27 -4.77 10.36
C GLY A 74 29.67 -6.16 10.65
N ASP A 75 29.43 -6.50 11.91
CA ASP A 75 28.83 -7.81 12.27
C ASP A 75 27.33 -7.87 12.01
N PHE A 76 26.70 -6.70 11.80
CA PHE A 76 25.28 -6.58 11.47
C PHE A 76 25.02 -6.66 9.96
N GLU A 77 26.04 -6.67 9.10
CA GLU A 77 25.83 -6.70 7.65
C GLU A 77 25.43 -8.10 7.17
N PRO A 78 24.24 -8.26 6.55
CA PRO A 78 23.91 -9.50 5.86
C PRO A 78 24.91 -9.73 4.74
N SER A 79 25.42 -10.97 4.60
CA SER A 79 26.30 -11.29 3.48
C SER A 79 25.57 -11.00 2.15
N PRO A 80 26.23 -10.45 1.13
CA PRO A 80 25.65 -10.32 -0.21
C PRO A 80 25.05 -11.63 -0.73
N ASP A 81 25.64 -12.77 -0.37
CA ASP A 81 25.14 -14.10 -0.70
C ASP A 81 23.78 -14.41 -0.04
N VAL A 82 23.56 -13.92 1.19
CA VAL A 82 22.29 -14.07 1.91
C VAL A 82 21.20 -13.22 1.27
N ILE A 83 21.51 -11.98 0.89
CA ILE A 83 20.57 -11.11 0.17
C ILE A 83 20.20 -11.74 -1.18
N THR A 84 21.20 -12.23 -1.92
CA THR A 84 21.00 -12.90 -3.21
C THR A 84 20.15 -14.15 -3.04
N ALA A 85 20.43 -14.99 -2.04
CA ALA A 85 19.64 -16.16 -1.73
C ALA A 85 18.19 -15.84 -1.32
N LEU A 86 17.96 -14.72 -0.61
CA LEU A 86 16.62 -14.24 -0.28
C LEU A 86 15.87 -13.76 -1.53
N HIS A 87 16.54 -13.04 -2.43
CA HIS A 87 15.95 -12.66 -3.72
C HIS A 87 15.67 -13.88 -4.60
N ASP A 88 16.56 -14.85 -4.66
CA ASP A 88 16.35 -16.09 -5.41
C ASP A 88 15.24 -16.94 -4.79
N PHE A 89 15.11 -16.93 -3.46
CA PHE A 89 13.97 -17.51 -2.76
C PHE A 89 12.65 -16.82 -3.17
N LEU A 90 12.63 -15.48 -3.29
CA LEU A 90 11.47 -14.73 -3.79
C LEU A 90 11.19 -14.95 -5.29
N ARG A 91 12.23 -15.18 -6.11
CA ARG A 91 12.11 -15.42 -7.56
C ARG A 91 11.69 -16.84 -7.90
N ARG A 92 11.97 -17.81 -7.03
CA ARG A 92 11.53 -19.20 -7.25
C ARG A 92 10.02 -19.23 -7.27
N ASP A 93 9.50 -19.63 -8.42
CA ASP A 93 8.07 -19.69 -8.70
C ASP A 93 7.34 -20.50 -7.62
N SER A 94 6.31 -19.89 -7.03
CA SER A 94 5.46 -20.47 -5.97
C SER A 94 4.72 -21.75 -6.40
N THR A 95 4.86 -22.14 -7.66
CA THR A 95 4.25 -23.29 -8.32
C THR A 95 4.91 -24.64 -8.01
N LYS A 96 6.04 -24.69 -7.27
CA LYS A 96 6.73 -25.96 -6.95
C LYS A 96 6.43 -26.58 -5.57
N PHE A 97 5.52 -26.00 -4.79
CA PHE A 97 5.09 -26.56 -3.50
C PHE A 97 3.60 -26.92 -3.56
N GLU A 98 3.30 -28.02 -4.26
CA GLU A 98 1.92 -28.47 -4.46
C GLU A 98 1.31 -29.06 -3.18
N THR A 99 2.15 -29.53 -2.25
CA THR A 99 1.69 -30.06 -0.97
C THR A 99 2.53 -29.57 0.22
N PRO A 100 1.94 -29.48 1.43
CA PRO A 100 2.68 -29.23 2.67
C PRO A 100 3.77 -30.27 2.99
N ALA A 101 3.70 -31.47 2.40
CA ALA A 101 4.71 -32.51 2.56
C ALA A 101 5.98 -32.21 1.74
N ASP A 102 5.84 -31.63 0.55
CA ASP A 102 6.96 -31.20 -0.30
C ASP A 102 7.76 -30.07 0.36
N HIS A 103 7.04 -29.20 1.06
CA HIS A 103 7.63 -28.15 1.90
C HIS A 103 8.44 -28.73 3.08
N TYR A 104 7.96 -29.80 3.73
CA TYR A 104 8.67 -30.47 4.83
C TYR A 104 9.92 -31.23 4.36
N ALA A 105 9.85 -31.92 3.21
CA ALA A 105 10.99 -32.62 2.62
C ALA A 105 12.08 -31.66 2.11
N TYR A 106 11.68 -30.52 1.53
CA TYR A 106 12.59 -29.42 1.20
C TYR A 106 13.30 -28.89 2.45
N THR A 107 12.59 -28.79 3.57
CA THR A 107 13.14 -28.31 4.86
C THR A 107 14.29 -29.19 5.39
N CYS A 108 14.28 -30.50 5.11
CA CYS A 108 15.35 -31.42 5.51
C CYS A 108 16.61 -31.31 4.64
N ASN A 109 16.49 -30.86 3.39
CA ASN A 109 17.60 -30.81 2.43
C ASN A 109 18.43 -29.52 2.52
N GLN A 110 18.01 -28.56 3.36
CA GLN A 110 18.52 -27.19 3.38
C GLN A 110 19.53 -26.90 4.50
N GLU A 111 20.33 -27.89 4.88
CA GLU A 111 21.35 -27.76 5.93
C GLU A 111 22.55 -26.86 5.53
N SER A 112 22.61 -26.36 4.29
CA SER A 112 23.46 -25.22 3.87
C SER A 112 22.74 -23.86 3.89
N ILE A 113 21.40 -23.85 4.04
CA ILE A 113 20.52 -22.69 4.31
C ILE A 113 20.34 -22.55 5.83
N LEU A 114 21.41 -22.66 6.61
CA LEU A 114 21.28 -22.46 8.06
C LEU A 114 21.09 -20.96 8.38
N LEU A 115 21.77 -20.04 7.68
CA LEU A 115 21.63 -18.59 7.89
C LEU A 115 20.33 -18.01 7.30
N VAL A 116 20.03 -18.31 6.04
CA VAL A 116 18.74 -17.92 5.42
C VAL A 116 17.57 -18.61 6.14
N GLY A 117 17.75 -19.86 6.57
CA GLY A 117 16.74 -20.62 7.30
C GLY A 117 16.53 -20.03 8.68
N GLU A 118 17.57 -19.54 9.34
CA GLU A 118 17.45 -18.79 10.59
C GLU A 118 16.72 -17.46 10.43
N ILE A 119 16.90 -16.74 9.31
CA ILE A 119 16.16 -15.51 8.99
C ILE A 119 14.69 -15.85 8.73
N ILE A 120 14.40 -16.77 7.81
CA ILE A 120 13.04 -17.21 7.48
C ILE A 120 12.32 -17.77 8.71
N TRP A 121 13.05 -18.48 9.59
CA TRP A 121 12.52 -18.97 10.86
C TRP A 121 12.01 -17.85 11.78
N ARG A 122 12.69 -16.70 11.84
CA ARG A 122 12.23 -15.53 12.62
C ARG A 122 10.91 -15.00 12.08
N PHE A 123 10.78 -14.93 10.75
CA PHE A 123 9.55 -14.53 10.07
C PHE A 123 8.41 -15.52 10.33
N LEU A 124 8.65 -16.82 10.14
CA LEU A 124 7.66 -17.88 10.39
C LEU A 124 7.18 -17.88 11.84
N ALA A 125 8.09 -17.85 12.82
CA ALA A 125 7.72 -17.84 14.23
C ALA A 125 6.91 -16.59 14.58
N THR A 126 7.33 -15.41 14.10
CA THR A 126 6.62 -14.14 14.29
C THR A 126 5.23 -14.17 13.67
N LEU A 127 5.11 -14.68 12.44
CA LEU A 127 3.84 -14.88 11.75
C LEU A 127 2.86 -15.74 12.56
N TYR A 128 3.29 -16.89 13.08
CA TYR A 128 2.44 -17.72 13.94
C TYR A 128 1.98 -16.98 15.20
N TYR A 129 2.86 -16.17 15.80
CA TYR A 129 2.49 -15.31 16.92
C TYR A 129 1.44 -14.26 16.52
N ASP A 130 1.59 -13.58 15.38
CA ASP A 130 0.63 -12.55 14.97
C ASP A 130 -0.73 -13.14 14.60
N LEU A 131 -0.73 -14.28 13.91
CA LEU A 131 -1.95 -15.01 13.57
C LEU A 131 -2.70 -15.43 14.85
N THR A 132 -2.00 -16.09 15.79
CA THR A 132 -2.63 -16.51 17.07
C THR A 132 -3.08 -15.32 17.90
N SER A 133 -2.25 -14.29 18.08
CA SER A 133 -2.63 -13.09 18.81
C SER A 133 -3.84 -12.40 18.21
N THR A 134 -3.96 -12.38 16.88
CA THR A 134 -5.12 -11.79 16.21
C THR A 134 -6.37 -12.63 16.45
N LEU A 135 -6.27 -13.95 16.35
CA LEU A 135 -7.37 -14.87 16.62
C LEU A 135 -7.85 -14.80 18.07
N ASP A 136 -6.93 -14.74 19.03
CA ASP A 136 -7.25 -14.63 20.47
C ASP A 136 -7.94 -13.30 20.78
N ASN A 137 -7.48 -12.19 20.19
CA ASN A 137 -8.09 -10.87 20.36
C ASN A 137 -9.52 -10.81 19.79
N THR A 138 -9.84 -11.61 18.78
CA THR A 138 -11.20 -11.65 18.21
C THR A 138 -12.19 -12.52 19.02
N ASN A 139 -11.71 -13.39 19.91
CA ASN A 139 -12.52 -14.37 20.65
C ASN A 139 -12.81 -13.99 22.11
N GLN A 140 -12.70 -12.71 22.48
CA GLN A 140 -12.87 -12.20 23.86
C GLN A 140 -14.22 -12.55 24.54
N ARG A 141 -15.18 -13.19 23.86
CA ARG A 141 -16.49 -13.53 24.41
C ARG A 141 -16.69 -14.97 24.90
N THR A 142 -15.81 -15.94 24.63
CA THR A 142 -16.16 -17.35 24.94
C THR A 142 -15.07 -18.27 25.53
N SER A 143 -13.82 -17.85 25.71
CA SER A 143 -12.81 -18.70 26.35
C SER A 143 -11.72 -17.89 27.04
N THR A 144 -11.56 -18.10 28.35
CA THR A 144 -10.48 -17.53 29.17
C THR A 144 -9.13 -18.23 29.02
N THR A 145 -9.02 -19.22 28.12
CA THR A 145 -7.78 -19.97 27.92
C THR A 145 -6.99 -19.42 26.73
N THR A 146 -5.73 -19.05 27.00
CA THR A 146 -4.72 -18.49 26.09
C THR A 146 -4.29 -19.40 24.93
N ASP A 147 -5.03 -20.47 24.67
CA ASP A 147 -4.70 -21.49 23.67
C ASP A 147 -5.70 -21.54 22.49
N GLY A 148 -6.69 -20.63 22.43
CA GLY A 148 -7.73 -20.62 21.39
C GLY A 148 -7.20 -20.46 19.96
N GLY A 149 -6.33 -19.47 19.74
CA GLY A 149 -5.68 -19.24 18.45
C GLY A 149 -4.74 -20.37 18.03
N VAL A 150 -4.02 -20.97 18.99
CA VAL A 150 -3.13 -22.13 18.76
C VAL A 150 -3.95 -23.34 18.31
N ALA A 151 -5.03 -23.65 19.04
CA ALA A 151 -5.91 -24.78 18.71
C ALA A 151 -6.53 -24.60 17.31
N PHE A 152 -6.95 -23.38 16.97
CA PHE A 152 -7.49 -23.07 15.65
C PHE A 152 -6.46 -23.27 14.53
N LEU A 153 -5.26 -22.67 14.64
CA LEU A 153 -4.23 -22.82 13.61
C LEU A 153 -3.81 -24.29 13.45
N ALA A 154 -3.76 -25.05 14.54
CA ALA A 154 -3.44 -26.47 14.46
C ALA A 154 -4.52 -27.27 13.71
N GLN A 155 -5.80 -26.93 13.89
CA GLN A 155 -6.88 -27.53 13.11
C GLN A 155 -6.77 -27.17 11.64
N VAL A 156 -6.50 -25.91 11.29
CA VAL A 156 -6.30 -25.48 9.90
C VAL A 156 -5.17 -26.27 9.23
N ILE A 157 -4.02 -26.41 9.91
CA ILE A 157 -2.88 -27.20 9.42
C ILE A 157 -3.24 -28.68 9.30
N LYS A 158 -4.03 -29.22 10.24
CA LYS A 158 -4.46 -30.62 10.17
C LYS A 158 -5.36 -30.88 8.96
N HIS A 159 -6.32 -29.98 8.70
CA HIS A 159 -7.27 -30.09 7.60
C HIS A 159 -6.63 -29.86 6.23
N SER A 160 -5.45 -29.22 6.15
CA SER A 160 -4.69 -29.10 4.90
C SER A 160 -3.88 -30.36 4.53
N GLY A 161 -4.06 -31.47 5.24
CA GLY A 161 -3.44 -32.77 4.94
C GLY A 161 -2.16 -33.06 5.71
N CYS A 162 -1.84 -32.32 6.77
CA CYS A 162 -0.64 -32.59 7.57
C CYS A 162 -0.72 -33.98 8.28
N PRO A 163 0.32 -34.83 8.16
CA PRO A 163 0.30 -36.18 8.73
C PRO A 163 0.42 -36.20 10.26
N ASP A 164 1.04 -35.18 10.86
CA ASP A 164 1.21 -35.07 12.31
C ASP A 164 -0.14 -35.13 13.06
N SER A 165 -0.13 -35.64 14.29
CA SER A 165 -1.33 -35.60 15.14
C SER A 165 -1.68 -34.15 15.50
N LEU A 166 -2.95 -33.90 15.79
CA LEU A 166 -3.39 -32.55 16.15
C LEU A 166 -2.64 -32.03 17.39
N GLU A 167 -2.39 -32.89 18.38
CA GLU A 167 -1.64 -32.57 19.60
C GLU A 167 -0.18 -32.19 19.28
N THR A 168 0.44 -32.89 18.33
CA THR A 168 1.80 -32.60 17.87
C THR A 168 1.85 -31.23 17.19
N ILE A 169 0.88 -30.94 16.32
CA ILE A 169 0.78 -29.64 15.63
C ILE A 169 0.54 -28.53 16.66
N GLN A 170 -0.40 -28.70 17.60
CA GLN A 170 -0.67 -27.73 18.66
C GLN A 170 0.58 -27.44 19.51
N SER A 171 1.30 -28.48 19.92
CA SER A 171 2.54 -28.35 20.69
C SER A 171 3.61 -27.55 19.93
N LYS A 172 3.79 -27.86 18.64
CA LYS A 172 4.73 -27.13 17.75
C LYS A 172 4.32 -25.66 17.59
N VAL A 173 3.07 -25.39 17.22
CA VAL A 173 2.54 -24.02 17.04
C VAL A 173 2.67 -23.23 18.34
N LYS A 174 2.32 -23.81 19.50
CA LYS A 174 2.48 -23.15 20.80
C LYS A 174 3.92 -22.73 21.06
N ASN A 175 4.88 -23.61 20.79
CA ASN A 175 6.31 -23.28 20.92
C ASN A 175 6.72 -22.16 19.96
N TRP A 176 6.24 -22.18 18.72
CA TRP A 176 6.54 -21.16 17.72
C TRP A 176 5.96 -19.80 18.08
N VAL A 177 4.73 -19.76 18.60
CA VAL A 177 4.09 -18.54 19.12
C VAL A 177 4.89 -17.93 20.26
N VAL A 178 5.43 -18.75 21.17
CA VAL A 178 6.31 -18.28 22.26
C VAL A 178 7.58 -17.65 21.69
N ILE A 179 8.20 -18.29 20.70
CA ILE A 179 9.42 -17.77 20.05
C ILE A 179 9.11 -16.49 19.26
N GLY A 180 8.03 -16.48 18.48
CA GLY A 180 7.56 -15.34 17.69
C GLY A 180 7.25 -14.12 18.54
N ARG A 181 6.60 -14.32 19.70
CA ARG A 181 6.37 -13.24 20.67
C ARG A 181 7.66 -12.56 21.09
N ARG A 182 8.74 -13.32 21.26
CA ARG A 182 10.05 -12.77 21.65
C ARG A 182 10.66 -11.96 20.52
N PHE A 183 10.68 -12.51 19.29
CA PHE A 183 11.17 -11.77 18.12
C PHE A 183 10.35 -10.50 17.85
N ARG A 184 9.02 -10.57 17.93
CA ARG A 184 8.13 -9.41 17.77
C ARG A 184 8.41 -8.33 18.81
N ARG A 185 8.54 -8.69 20.09
CA ARG A 185 8.89 -7.74 21.15
C ARG A 185 10.28 -7.12 20.96
N PHE A 186 11.25 -7.93 20.55
CA PHE A 186 12.60 -7.47 20.25
C PHE A 186 12.58 -6.44 19.11
N ALA A 187 11.88 -6.74 18.01
CA ALA A 187 11.72 -5.81 16.89
C ALA A 187 11.02 -4.50 17.29
N ASN A 188 9.92 -4.59 18.06
CA ASN A 188 9.19 -3.43 18.56
C ASN A 188 10.00 -2.56 19.53
N ALA A 189 11.00 -3.14 20.20
CA ALA A 189 11.84 -2.39 21.13
C ALA A 189 12.97 -1.65 20.41
N ILE A 190 13.51 -2.23 19.33
CA ILE A 190 14.48 -1.54 18.46
C ILE A 190 13.81 -0.38 17.73
N HIS A 191 12.62 -0.61 17.19
CA HIS A 191 11.92 0.36 16.36
C HIS A 191 10.74 0.97 17.16
N GLN A 192 10.92 2.19 17.66
CA GLN A 192 9.83 3.02 18.18
C GLN A 192 9.75 4.31 17.37
N PRO A 193 8.56 4.75 16.91
CA PRO A 193 7.22 4.22 17.23
C PRO A 193 6.65 3.18 16.25
N LYS A 194 7.30 2.93 15.09
CA LYS A 194 6.77 2.03 14.06
C LYS A 194 7.30 0.61 14.28
N VAL A 195 6.58 -0.43 13.83
CA VAL A 195 7.04 -1.83 13.92
C VAL A 195 7.65 -2.23 12.58
N SER A 196 8.92 -2.65 12.58
CA SER A 196 9.63 -3.11 11.39
C SER A 196 10.23 -4.48 11.68
N THR A 197 9.97 -5.42 10.78
CA THR A 197 10.57 -6.76 10.81
C THR A 197 11.86 -6.84 10.00
N GLY A 198 12.29 -5.74 9.35
CA GLY A 198 13.57 -5.67 8.62
C GLY A 198 14.78 -5.97 9.50
N VAL A 199 14.69 -5.66 10.80
CA VAL A 199 15.69 -6.01 11.81
C VAL A 199 15.95 -7.52 11.94
N PHE A 200 15.04 -8.39 11.48
CA PHE A 200 15.26 -9.85 11.45
C PHE A 200 16.35 -10.26 10.45
N ILE A 201 16.63 -9.40 9.46
CA ILE A 201 17.66 -9.62 8.43
C ILE A 201 19.03 -9.24 8.97
N TYR A 202 19.13 -8.18 9.78
CA TYR A 202 20.38 -7.68 10.42
C TYR A 202 20.75 -8.42 11.72
N HIS A 203 20.55 -9.73 11.75
CA HIS A 203 20.93 -10.46 12.96
C HIS A 203 22.45 -10.59 13.03
N PRO A 204 23.07 -10.16 14.14
CA PRO A 204 24.52 -10.11 14.24
C PRO A 204 25.17 -11.50 14.13
N LYS A 205 26.28 -11.56 13.40
CA LYS A 205 27.13 -12.75 13.30
C LYS A 205 27.61 -13.15 14.71
N GLY A 206 27.46 -14.43 15.05
CA GLY A 206 27.89 -14.96 16.36
C GLY A 206 26.83 -14.91 17.47
N VAL A 207 25.70 -14.24 17.27
CA VAL A 207 24.52 -14.39 18.13
C VAL A 207 23.65 -15.48 17.53
N SER A 208 23.28 -16.49 18.31
CA SER A 208 22.38 -17.54 17.83
C SER A 208 20.92 -17.15 17.99
N ASN A 209 20.03 -17.68 17.15
CA ASN A 209 18.58 -17.57 17.37
C ASN A 209 18.14 -18.07 18.75
N LYS A 210 18.88 -19.03 19.33
CA LYS A 210 18.66 -19.51 20.70
C LYS A 210 18.94 -18.44 21.75
N PHE A 211 19.83 -17.48 21.48
CA PHE A 211 20.08 -16.36 22.39
C PHE A 211 18.83 -15.49 22.53
N ILE A 212 18.31 -14.92 21.43
CA ILE A 212 17.11 -14.08 21.46
C ILE A 212 15.87 -14.90 21.86
N GLY A 213 15.69 -16.07 21.25
CA GLY A 213 14.51 -16.91 21.43
C GLY A 213 14.44 -17.66 22.76
N LYS A 214 15.56 -17.83 23.48
CA LYS A 214 15.59 -18.57 24.77
C LYS A 214 16.26 -17.82 25.92
N ARG A 215 17.40 -17.16 25.70
CA ARG A 215 18.28 -16.66 26.77
C ARG A 215 18.09 -15.18 27.13
N LEU A 216 17.81 -14.32 26.16
CA LEU A 216 17.67 -12.89 26.40
C LEU A 216 16.36 -12.61 27.15
N PRO A 217 16.38 -12.04 28.38
CA PRO A 217 15.16 -11.67 29.07
C PRO A 217 14.36 -10.68 28.22
N MET A 218 13.03 -10.73 28.29
CA MET A 218 12.17 -9.91 27.41
C MET A 218 11.80 -8.53 28.00
N THR A 219 12.31 -8.22 29.19
CA THR A 219 12.11 -6.97 29.92
C THR A 219 13.26 -6.76 30.90
N GLY A 220 13.48 -5.52 31.33
CA GLY A 220 14.42 -5.17 32.40
C GLY A 220 15.83 -4.86 31.88
N PRO A 221 16.78 -4.53 32.78
CA PRO A 221 18.02 -3.84 32.41
C PRO A 221 18.90 -4.58 31.39
N THR A 222 18.88 -5.91 31.38
CA THR A 222 19.62 -6.72 30.41
C THR A 222 18.98 -6.69 29.02
N PHE A 223 17.65 -6.63 28.94
CA PHE A 223 16.95 -6.45 27.66
C PHE A 223 17.21 -5.04 27.12
N ASP A 224 17.06 -4.02 27.97
CA ASP A 224 17.23 -2.62 27.57
C ASP A 224 18.66 -2.36 27.07
N ALA A 225 19.67 -2.89 27.77
CA ALA A 225 21.06 -2.82 27.32
C ALA A 225 21.30 -3.56 26.00
N ALA A 226 20.63 -4.69 25.77
CA ALA A 226 20.71 -5.38 24.48
C ALA A 226 20.07 -4.55 23.35
N ILE A 227 18.93 -3.91 23.60
CA ILE A 227 18.27 -3.02 22.63
C ILE A 227 19.15 -1.81 22.31
N GLU A 228 19.80 -1.23 23.31
CA GLU A 228 20.68 -0.08 23.11
C GLU A 228 21.87 -0.43 22.22
N ILE A 229 22.48 -1.61 22.38
CA ILE A 229 23.54 -2.08 21.46
C ILE A 229 23.06 -2.12 20.01
N PHE A 230 21.83 -2.54 19.74
CA PHE A 230 21.28 -2.56 18.36
C PHE A 230 20.99 -1.14 17.84
N ARG A 231 20.60 -0.21 18.71
CA ARG A 231 20.36 1.19 18.36
C ARG A 231 21.65 1.94 18.09
N GLU A 232 22.68 1.75 18.93
CA GLU A 232 24.02 2.32 18.75
C GLU A 232 24.66 1.90 17.42
N ASN A 233 24.32 0.71 16.91
CA ASN A 233 24.78 0.21 15.62
C ASN A 233 23.91 0.64 14.41
N ASP A 234 22.92 1.52 14.63
CA ASP A 234 21.98 2.03 13.62
C ASP A 234 21.32 0.91 12.80
N VAL A 235 20.97 -0.22 13.44
CA VAL A 235 20.38 -1.36 12.74
C VAL A 235 19.07 -0.97 12.05
N HIS A 236 18.29 -0.09 12.68
CA HIS A 236 17.06 0.40 12.08
C HIS A 236 17.31 1.31 10.88
N GLY A 237 18.18 2.33 11.00
CA GLY A 237 18.47 3.23 9.89
C GLY A 237 19.09 2.49 8.70
N LYS A 238 19.95 1.48 8.96
CA LYS A 238 20.46 0.58 7.91
C LYS A 238 19.32 -0.19 7.22
N SER A 239 18.44 -0.81 7.99
CA SER A 239 17.30 -1.57 7.47
C SER A 239 16.38 -0.73 6.57
N GLU A 240 16.13 0.51 6.96
CA GLU A 240 15.33 1.43 6.16
C GLU A 240 16.06 1.89 4.89
N ARG A 241 17.33 2.30 5.00
CA ARG A 241 18.13 2.79 3.86
C ARG A 241 18.38 1.72 2.80
N GLU A 242 18.55 0.48 3.22
CA GLU A 242 18.84 -0.65 2.33
C GLU A 242 17.56 -1.36 1.84
N GLY A 243 16.37 -0.88 2.22
CA GLY A 243 15.10 -1.46 1.77
C GLY A 243 14.79 -2.84 2.36
N MET A 244 15.43 -3.20 3.47
CA MET A 244 15.22 -4.48 4.15
C MET A 244 13.87 -4.56 4.84
N ASP A 245 13.29 -3.42 5.23
CA ASP A 245 11.92 -3.33 5.70
C ASP A 245 10.92 -3.78 4.62
N ASP A 246 11.12 -3.33 3.37
CA ASP A 246 10.28 -3.71 2.23
C ASP A 246 10.49 -5.19 1.86
N LEU A 247 11.73 -5.68 1.94
CA LEU A 247 12.03 -7.11 1.72
C LEU A 247 11.40 -7.99 2.80
N ALA A 248 11.48 -7.58 4.06
CA ALA A 248 10.88 -8.26 5.21
C ALA A 248 9.35 -8.32 5.09
N GLU A 249 8.72 -7.27 4.58
CA GLU A 249 7.30 -7.25 4.27
C GLU A 249 6.96 -8.24 3.14
N LYS A 250 7.71 -8.24 2.03
CA LYS A 250 7.53 -9.21 0.94
C LYS A 250 7.64 -10.66 1.42
N ILE A 251 8.62 -10.96 2.28
CA ILE A 251 8.75 -12.29 2.90
C ILE A 251 7.50 -12.61 3.73
N THR A 252 7.03 -11.65 4.53
CA THR A 252 5.84 -11.83 5.37
C THR A 252 4.59 -12.11 4.53
N GLN A 253 4.35 -11.33 3.46
CA GLN A 253 3.23 -11.51 2.55
C GLN A 253 3.28 -12.86 1.82
N MET A 254 4.47 -13.24 1.34
CA MET A 254 4.67 -14.54 0.70
C MET A 254 4.36 -15.70 1.66
N LEU A 255 4.77 -15.60 2.93
CA LEU A 255 4.47 -16.59 3.97
C LEU A 255 3.00 -16.60 4.41
N LEU A 256 2.28 -15.48 4.23
CA LEU A 256 0.84 -15.36 4.51
C LEU A 256 -0.02 -16.00 3.42
N ARG A 257 0.45 -16.01 2.16
CA ARG A 257 -0.33 -16.45 0.98
C ARG A 257 -1.03 -17.82 1.13
N PRO A 258 -0.43 -18.87 1.72
CA PRO A 258 -1.11 -20.16 1.92
C PRO A 258 -2.35 -20.06 2.84
N PHE A 259 -2.39 -19.07 3.73
CA PHE A 259 -3.51 -18.80 4.63
C PHE A 259 -4.60 -17.94 3.98
N SER A 260 -4.28 -17.24 2.89
CA SER A 260 -5.19 -16.33 2.18
C SER A 260 -6.07 -17.02 1.14
N GLY A 261 -5.67 -18.20 0.62
CA GLY A 261 -6.33 -18.85 -0.54
C GLY A 261 -6.89 -20.26 -0.32
N SER A 262 -6.78 -20.87 0.86
CA SER A 262 -7.17 -22.28 1.04
C SER A 262 -8.69 -22.46 1.18
N GLN A 263 -9.31 -23.28 0.32
CA GLN A 263 -10.74 -23.66 0.44
C GLN A 263 -11.08 -24.33 1.78
N SER A 264 -10.06 -24.91 2.45
CA SER A 264 -10.13 -25.44 3.83
C SER A 264 -10.65 -24.41 4.84
N PHE A 265 -10.51 -23.10 4.57
CA PHE A 265 -11.02 -22.01 5.42
C PHE A 265 -12.52 -21.73 5.23
N GLN A 266 -13.17 -22.26 4.19
CA GLN A 266 -14.60 -22.07 3.94
C GLN A 266 -15.47 -23.10 4.69
N VAL A 267 -14.89 -24.21 5.17
CA VAL A 267 -15.62 -25.27 5.90
C VAL A 267 -15.78 -24.93 7.40
N MET A 268 -15.17 -23.85 7.89
CA MET A 268 -15.19 -23.46 9.30
C MET A 268 -16.19 -22.33 9.59
N SER A 269 -16.52 -22.15 10.88
CA SER A 269 -17.48 -21.13 11.36
C SER A 269 -17.29 -19.77 10.65
N PRO A 270 -18.36 -19.20 10.04
CA PRO A 270 -18.29 -17.93 9.30
C PRO A 270 -17.64 -16.80 10.09
N THR A 271 -17.73 -16.81 11.42
CA THR A 271 -17.16 -15.80 12.31
C THR A 271 -15.64 -15.80 12.32
N MET A 272 -15.00 -16.97 12.20
CA MET A 272 -13.54 -17.11 12.23
C MET A 272 -12.90 -16.84 10.86
N THR A 273 -13.52 -17.29 9.77
CA THR A 273 -13.12 -16.92 8.40
C THR A 273 -13.13 -15.39 8.23
N ARG A 274 -14.14 -14.71 8.81
CA ARG A 274 -14.22 -13.25 8.88
C ARG A 274 -13.13 -12.60 9.75
N ALA A 275 -12.70 -13.23 10.84
CA ALA A 275 -11.64 -12.70 11.70
C ALA A 275 -10.26 -12.73 11.04
N LEU A 276 -9.93 -13.83 10.35
CA LEU A 276 -8.69 -14.00 9.61
C LEU A 276 -8.66 -13.11 8.36
N SER A 277 -9.77 -13.02 7.63
CA SER A 277 -9.93 -12.07 6.52
C SER A 277 -9.70 -10.63 7.00
N ARG A 278 -10.25 -10.23 8.17
CA ARG A 278 -9.96 -8.92 8.78
C ARG A 278 -8.51 -8.69 9.17
N ALA A 279 -7.77 -9.74 9.52
CA ALA A 279 -6.34 -9.64 9.87
C ALA A 279 -5.51 -9.40 8.61
N LEU A 280 -5.79 -10.19 7.56
CA LEU A 280 -5.18 -10.09 6.25
C LEU A 280 -5.53 -8.75 5.58
N SER A 281 -6.81 -8.34 5.57
CA SER A 281 -7.24 -7.05 5.04
C SER A 281 -6.63 -5.86 5.80
N ARG A 282 -6.35 -5.97 7.11
CA ARG A 282 -5.64 -4.93 7.87
C ARG A 282 -4.14 -4.87 7.59
N ALA A 283 -3.51 -6.00 7.27
CA ALA A 283 -2.14 -6.02 6.78
C ALA A 283 -2.08 -5.39 5.38
N LEU A 284 -2.96 -5.83 4.48
CA LEU A 284 -3.09 -5.33 3.11
C LEU A 284 -3.55 -3.86 3.04
N SER A 285 -4.34 -3.35 4.00
CA SER A 285 -4.78 -1.94 4.02
C SER A 285 -3.68 -0.95 4.36
N ARG A 286 -2.57 -1.38 4.95
CA ARG A 286 -1.39 -0.53 5.16
C ARG A 286 -0.55 -0.40 3.90
N ASP A 287 -0.63 -1.40 3.01
CA ASP A 287 0.23 -1.52 1.84
C ASP A 287 -0.47 -1.20 0.52
N GLY A 288 -1.81 -1.18 0.51
CA GLY A 288 -2.61 -0.76 -0.64
C GLY A 288 -2.58 0.74 -0.94
N LEU A 289 -3.25 1.12 -2.02
CA LEU A 289 -3.35 2.47 -2.57
C LEU A 289 -3.97 3.47 -1.58
N ILE A 290 -4.93 3.01 -0.78
CA ILE A 290 -5.58 3.81 0.25
C ILE A 290 -5.08 3.34 1.60
N LYS A 291 -4.34 4.22 2.28
CA LYS A 291 -3.65 3.95 3.55
C LYS A 291 -4.64 4.08 4.70
N PHE A 292 -5.42 3.03 4.94
CA PHE A 292 -6.44 3.08 5.98
C PHE A 292 -5.81 3.06 7.37
N GLN A 293 -6.06 4.12 8.14
CA GLN A 293 -5.84 4.16 9.59
C GLN A 293 -7.18 3.96 10.29
N SER A 294 -7.19 3.28 11.44
CA SER A 294 -8.43 3.05 12.20
C SER A 294 -9.11 4.38 12.52
N ILE A 295 -10.31 4.57 11.99
CA ILE A 295 -11.15 5.74 12.25
C ILE A 295 -11.99 5.48 13.50
N SER A 296 -12.22 6.52 14.30
CA SER A 296 -13.08 6.41 15.48
C SER A 296 -14.53 6.10 15.06
N SER A 297 -15.10 5.01 15.56
CA SER A 297 -16.46 4.59 15.22
C SER A 297 -17.57 5.42 15.85
N ASN A 298 -17.24 6.45 16.65
CA ASN A 298 -18.21 7.18 17.47
C ASN A 298 -18.81 8.43 16.78
N GLY A 299 -18.52 8.66 15.50
CA GLY A 299 -19.02 9.80 14.72
C GLY A 299 -20.28 9.51 13.91
N THR A 300 -20.88 10.55 13.30
CA THR A 300 -21.86 10.35 12.24
C THR A 300 -21.19 9.77 10.99
N ILE A 301 -21.97 9.23 10.06
CA ILE A 301 -21.46 8.72 8.78
C ILE A 301 -20.66 9.81 8.06
N GLU A 302 -21.17 11.04 8.03
CA GLU A 302 -20.49 12.19 7.45
C GLU A 302 -19.12 12.46 8.07
N THR A 303 -19.00 12.40 9.40
CA THR A 303 -17.72 12.57 10.10
C THR A 303 -16.73 11.47 9.72
N VAL A 304 -17.18 10.21 9.71
CA VAL A 304 -16.34 9.06 9.32
C VAL A 304 -15.85 9.20 7.87
N LEU A 305 -16.73 9.61 6.94
CA LEU A 305 -16.39 9.81 5.54
C LEU A 305 -15.42 10.97 5.34
N GLN A 306 -15.59 12.06 6.08
CA GLN A 306 -14.67 13.20 6.04
C GLN A 306 -13.28 12.82 6.57
N GLU A 307 -13.21 12.14 7.73
CA GLU A 307 -11.94 11.65 8.28
C GLU A 307 -11.27 10.66 7.32
N PHE A 308 -12.05 9.77 6.71
CA PHE A 308 -11.54 8.82 5.72
C PHE A 308 -10.94 9.54 4.50
N TYR A 309 -11.63 10.56 3.98
CA TYR A 309 -11.13 11.36 2.87
C TYR A 309 -9.76 11.98 3.19
N ILE A 310 -9.67 12.69 4.32
CA ILE A 310 -8.47 13.43 4.74
C ILE A 310 -7.31 12.47 5.01
N HIS A 311 -7.54 11.40 5.78
CA HIS A 311 -6.47 10.56 6.29
C HIS A 311 -6.09 9.42 5.35
N SER A 312 -6.98 9.00 4.46
CA SER A 312 -6.77 7.81 3.61
C SER A 312 -6.71 8.14 2.12
N ILE A 313 -7.62 8.99 1.61
CA ILE A 313 -7.65 9.33 0.17
C ILE A 313 -6.58 10.37 -0.16
N CYS A 314 -6.54 11.49 0.56
CA CYS A 314 -5.56 12.55 0.29
C CYS A 314 -4.14 12.00 0.40
N THR A 315 -3.83 11.25 1.45
CA THR A 315 -2.47 10.72 1.71
C THR A 315 -2.09 9.53 0.84
N GLY A 316 -3.05 8.70 0.40
CA GLY A 316 -2.77 7.49 -0.36
C GLY A 316 -2.57 7.73 -1.87
N ARG A 317 -3.20 8.78 -2.42
CA ARG A 317 -3.23 8.99 -3.87
C ARG A 317 -1.96 9.57 -4.47
N THR A 318 -1.21 10.32 -3.68
CA THR A 318 0.06 10.89 -4.12
C THR A 318 1.07 10.88 -3.01
N LEU A 319 2.34 10.71 -3.40
CA LEU A 319 3.47 10.89 -2.50
C LEU A 319 3.96 12.34 -2.47
N LEU A 320 3.60 13.14 -3.46
CA LEU A 320 4.04 14.52 -3.59
C LEU A 320 3.18 15.44 -2.73
N LYS A 321 3.78 16.52 -2.24
CA LYS A 321 3.08 17.63 -1.55
C LYS A 321 2.13 18.36 -2.49
N ASP A 322 2.36 18.26 -3.79
CA ASP A 322 1.44 18.72 -4.83
C ASP A 322 0.21 17.80 -4.90
N ASN A 323 -0.73 18.02 -3.99
CA ASN A 323 -1.87 17.16 -3.78
C ASN A 323 -3.19 17.90 -3.98
N ILE A 324 -3.85 17.69 -5.11
CA ILE A 324 -5.11 18.36 -5.46
C ILE A 324 -6.23 18.05 -4.45
N TYR A 325 -6.33 16.80 -3.99
CA TYR A 325 -7.35 16.39 -3.02
C TYR A 325 -7.24 17.21 -1.72
N LEU A 326 -6.02 17.53 -1.30
CA LEU A 326 -5.77 18.36 -0.12
C LEU A 326 -5.84 19.85 -0.41
N ASN A 327 -5.18 20.31 -1.48
CA ASN A 327 -4.90 21.73 -1.71
C ASN A 327 -6.01 22.45 -2.48
N GLN A 328 -6.75 21.74 -3.35
CA GLN A 328 -7.82 22.34 -4.16
C GLN A 328 -9.20 21.86 -3.71
N VAL A 329 -9.38 20.58 -3.39
CA VAL A 329 -10.72 20.08 -3.02
C VAL A 329 -11.09 20.49 -1.59
N LEU A 330 -10.29 20.10 -0.60
CA LEU A 330 -10.63 20.24 0.82
C LEU A 330 -11.03 21.68 1.25
N PRO A 331 -10.38 22.77 0.78
CA PRO A 331 -10.74 24.13 1.18
C PRO A 331 -12.15 24.57 0.76
N PHE A 332 -12.73 23.94 -0.28
CA PHE A 332 -14.06 24.29 -0.77
C PHE A 332 -15.18 23.40 -0.18
N VAL A 333 -14.82 22.25 0.38
CA VAL A 333 -15.79 21.23 0.85
C VAL A 333 -16.78 21.79 1.88
N THR A 334 -16.37 22.68 2.79
CA THR A 334 -17.27 23.23 3.82
C THR A 334 -18.28 24.23 3.27
N ASN A 335 -17.98 24.85 2.12
CA ASN A 335 -18.75 25.97 1.57
C ASN A 335 -19.65 25.55 0.39
N PHE A 336 -19.33 24.42 -0.26
CA PHE A 336 -20.00 24.01 -1.49
C PHE A 336 -20.55 22.58 -1.39
N LYS A 337 -21.89 22.48 -1.34
CA LYS A 337 -22.60 21.21 -1.18
C LYS A 337 -22.28 20.19 -2.27
N ALA A 338 -22.17 20.60 -3.53
CA ALA A 338 -21.85 19.69 -4.64
C ALA A 338 -20.53 18.94 -4.39
N LEU A 339 -19.49 19.69 -4.02
CA LEU A 339 -18.18 19.14 -3.73
C LEU A 339 -18.17 18.30 -2.46
N LEU A 340 -18.86 18.74 -1.40
CA LEU A 340 -19.04 17.98 -0.17
C LEU A 340 -19.66 16.61 -0.43
N TRP A 341 -20.73 16.56 -1.21
CA TRP A 341 -21.40 15.32 -1.54
C TRP A 341 -20.54 14.42 -2.42
N ALA A 342 -19.85 14.96 -3.43
CA ALA A 342 -18.91 14.19 -4.24
C ALA A 342 -17.73 13.62 -3.41
N MET A 343 -17.25 14.37 -2.41
CA MET A 343 -16.26 13.89 -1.45
C MET A 343 -16.79 12.70 -0.63
N TYR A 344 -18.04 12.77 -0.14
CA TYR A 344 -18.66 11.65 0.56
C TYR A 344 -18.90 10.43 -0.33
N VAL A 345 -19.24 10.64 -1.60
CA VAL A 345 -19.39 9.56 -2.59
C VAL A 345 -18.10 8.77 -2.73
N ILE A 346 -16.99 9.43 -3.06
CA ILE A 346 -15.71 8.73 -3.26
C ILE A 346 -15.21 8.08 -1.97
N SER A 347 -15.44 8.73 -0.82
CA SER A 347 -15.04 8.21 0.49
C SER A 347 -15.85 6.98 0.88
N ALA A 348 -17.17 7.00 0.68
CA ALA A 348 -18.03 5.84 0.94
C ALA A 348 -17.65 4.67 0.03
N SER A 349 -17.34 4.97 -1.23
CA SER A 349 -16.93 3.98 -2.22
C SER A 349 -15.67 3.23 -1.83
N TYR A 350 -14.69 3.91 -1.24
CA TYR A 350 -13.47 3.29 -0.73
C TYR A 350 -13.67 2.66 0.64
N TYR A 351 -14.29 3.37 1.58
CA TYR A 351 -14.42 2.93 2.96
C TYR A 351 -15.19 1.61 3.08
N LYS A 352 -16.24 1.41 2.26
CA LYS A 352 -17.03 0.17 2.27
C LYS A 352 -16.19 -1.09 1.97
N GLU A 353 -15.06 -0.96 1.26
CA GLU A 353 -14.18 -2.11 0.98
C GLU A 353 -13.37 -2.56 2.19
N TYR A 354 -13.22 -1.68 3.18
CA TYR A 354 -12.58 -1.99 4.47
C TYR A 354 -13.56 -2.54 5.51
N LEU A 355 -14.85 -2.61 5.16
CA LEU A 355 -15.90 -3.14 6.02
C LEU A 355 -16.17 -4.61 5.69
N ASP A 356 -16.55 -5.36 6.72
CA ASP A 356 -16.83 -6.80 6.59
C ASP A 356 -17.99 -7.05 5.62
N GLU A 357 -17.83 -8.07 4.77
CA GLU A 357 -18.92 -8.53 3.91
C GLU A 357 -20.15 -8.93 4.72
N GLY A 358 -21.31 -8.44 4.29
CA GLY A 358 -22.59 -8.65 4.96
C GLY A 358 -22.77 -7.88 6.28
N SER A 359 -21.83 -7.01 6.68
CA SER A 359 -22.03 -6.15 7.86
C SER A 359 -23.08 -5.07 7.60
N GLU A 360 -23.85 -4.74 8.64
CA GLU A 360 -24.81 -3.62 8.62
C GLU A 360 -24.12 -2.31 8.23
N GLN A 361 -22.90 -2.09 8.73
CA GLN A 361 -22.10 -0.91 8.41
C GLN A 361 -21.75 -0.83 6.92
N LYS A 362 -21.38 -1.96 6.29
CA LYS A 362 -21.09 -2.00 4.85
C LYS A 362 -22.36 -1.68 4.04
N GLU A 363 -23.51 -2.19 4.45
CA GLU A 363 -24.78 -1.92 3.79
C GLU A 363 -25.21 -0.45 3.94
N VAL A 364 -25.11 0.10 5.14
CA VAL A 364 -25.31 1.54 5.40
C VAL A 364 -24.38 2.37 4.53
N MET A 365 -23.13 1.95 4.35
CA MET A 365 -22.17 2.67 3.51
C MET A 365 -22.50 2.60 2.02
N LYS A 366 -22.97 1.45 1.51
CA LYS A 366 -23.48 1.31 0.13
C LYS A 366 -24.68 2.23 -0.12
N GLN A 367 -25.63 2.26 0.81
CA GLN A 367 -26.80 3.15 0.71
C GLN A 367 -26.41 4.62 0.77
N SER A 368 -25.42 4.95 1.60
CA SER A 368 -24.88 6.30 1.74
C SER A 368 -24.19 6.77 0.46
N GLU A 369 -23.36 5.93 -0.16
CA GLU A 369 -22.72 6.21 -1.46
C GLU A 369 -23.75 6.60 -2.53
N ILE A 370 -24.79 5.78 -2.72
CA ILE A 370 -25.87 6.04 -3.68
C ILE A 370 -26.62 7.33 -3.33
N ARG A 371 -26.94 7.53 -2.05
CA ARG A 371 -27.64 8.73 -1.57
C ARG A 371 -26.84 9.99 -1.84
N TYR A 372 -25.54 10.00 -1.50
CA TYR A 372 -24.70 11.17 -1.72
C TYR A 372 -24.40 11.38 -3.22
N LEU A 373 -24.38 10.33 -4.04
CA LEU A 373 -24.20 10.45 -5.49
C LEU A 373 -25.34 11.25 -6.09
N ARG A 374 -26.59 10.88 -5.76
CA ARG A 374 -27.77 11.63 -6.21
C ARG A 374 -27.71 13.10 -5.77
N LYS A 375 -27.38 13.35 -4.49
CA LYS A 375 -27.25 14.72 -3.96
C LYS A 375 -26.12 15.51 -4.63
N ALA A 376 -25.01 14.86 -4.99
CA ALA A 376 -23.89 15.52 -5.66
C ALA A 376 -24.30 15.98 -7.06
N LEU A 377 -24.99 15.13 -7.82
CA LEU A 377 -25.50 15.45 -9.16
C LEU A 377 -26.54 16.58 -9.10
N GLU A 378 -27.54 16.48 -8.20
CA GLU A 378 -28.54 17.54 -8.01
C GLU A 378 -27.91 18.90 -7.62
N ALA A 379 -26.88 18.88 -6.78
CA ALA A 379 -26.17 20.09 -6.38
C ALA A 379 -25.24 20.62 -7.48
N LEU A 380 -24.71 19.76 -8.35
CA LEU A 380 -23.90 20.16 -9.49
C LEU A 380 -24.73 20.93 -10.53
N ASP A 381 -25.98 20.53 -10.77
CA ASP A 381 -26.91 21.29 -11.63
C ASP A 381 -27.11 22.73 -11.11
N GLN A 382 -27.19 22.90 -9.80
CA GLN A 382 -27.31 24.22 -9.17
C GLN A 382 -26.04 25.06 -9.36
N VAL A 383 -24.85 24.42 -9.35
CA VAL A 383 -23.59 25.12 -9.65
C VAL A 383 -23.57 25.60 -11.09
N SER A 384 -24.06 24.81 -12.05
CA SER A 384 -24.18 25.22 -13.46
C SER A 384 -25.07 26.45 -13.62
N VAL A 385 -26.24 26.48 -12.97
CA VAL A 385 -27.12 27.66 -12.97
C VAL A 385 -26.45 28.89 -12.33
N ALA A 386 -25.69 28.68 -11.24
CA ALA A 386 -24.95 29.76 -10.58
C ALA A 386 -23.84 30.35 -11.46
N ILE A 387 -23.17 29.52 -12.28
CA ILE A 387 -22.18 29.96 -13.25
C ILE A 387 -22.83 30.87 -14.30
N GLU A 388 -23.95 30.45 -14.89
CA GLU A 388 -24.68 31.23 -15.90
C GLU A 388 -25.16 32.58 -15.33
N ALA A 389 -25.69 32.58 -14.10
CA ALA A 389 -26.08 33.79 -13.40
C ALA A 389 -24.89 34.73 -13.15
N ALA A 390 -23.75 34.20 -12.69
CA ALA A 390 -22.53 34.97 -12.43
C ALA A 390 -21.94 35.59 -13.71
N ILE A 391 -21.97 34.85 -14.82
CA ILE A 391 -21.56 35.33 -16.15
C ILE A 391 -22.48 36.48 -16.59
N THR A 392 -23.80 36.32 -16.42
CA THR A 392 -24.80 37.32 -16.82
C THR A 392 -24.59 38.65 -16.10
N VAL A 393 -24.22 38.61 -14.82
CA VAL A 393 -23.93 39.83 -14.03
C VAL A 393 -22.46 40.27 -14.09
N GLN A 394 -21.63 39.60 -14.90
CA GLN A 394 -20.19 39.88 -15.08
C GLN A 394 -19.38 39.82 -13.77
N ASP A 395 -19.78 39.00 -12.80
CA ASP A 395 -19.02 38.78 -11.57
C ASP A 395 -17.90 37.76 -11.81
N ALA A 396 -16.70 38.27 -12.13
CA ALA A 396 -15.55 37.45 -12.43
C ALA A 396 -15.08 36.56 -11.25
N VAL A 397 -15.30 37.00 -9.99
CA VAL A 397 -14.86 36.25 -8.80
C VAL A 397 -15.84 35.12 -8.51
N ALA A 398 -17.14 35.40 -8.53
CA ALA A 398 -18.17 34.38 -8.38
C ALA A 398 -18.08 33.34 -9.49
N THR A 399 -17.90 33.78 -10.75
CA THR A 399 -17.72 32.89 -11.90
C THR A 399 -16.51 31.98 -11.69
N ARG A 400 -15.33 32.52 -11.35
CA ARG A 400 -14.12 31.73 -11.11
C ARG A 400 -14.29 30.71 -9.99
N THR A 401 -14.97 31.10 -8.90
CA THR A 401 -15.20 30.23 -7.75
C THR A 401 -16.15 29.09 -8.11
N ALA A 402 -17.27 29.40 -8.76
CA ALA A 402 -18.26 28.39 -9.15
C ALA A 402 -17.67 27.39 -10.17
N LEU A 403 -16.85 27.86 -11.10
CA LEU A 403 -16.10 27.02 -12.03
C LEU A 403 -15.10 26.10 -11.33
N ALA A 404 -14.31 26.62 -10.39
CA ALA A 404 -13.36 25.80 -9.63
C ALA A 404 -14.07 24.69 -8.82
N VAL A 405 -15.26 25.00 -8.28
CA VAL A 405 -16.12 24.03 -7.60
C VAL A 405 -16.66 22.98 -8.56
N GLN A 406 -17.11 23.38 -9.75
CA GLN A 406 -17.56 22.47 -10.80
C GLN A 406 -16.44 21.51 -11.21
N ASP A 407 -15.25 22.04 -11.52
CA ASP A 407 -14.08 21.26 -11.94
C ASP A 407 -13.67 20.23 -10.86
N ALA A 408 -13.55 20.66 -9.61
CA ALA A 408 -13.21 19.78 -8.49
C ALA A 408 -14.29 18.71 -8.26
N THR A 409 -15.57 19.06 -8.40
CA THR A 409 -16.69 18.12 -8.25
C THR A 409 -16.66 17.08 -9.35
N ASN A 410 -16.49 17.50 -10.62
CA ASN A 410 -16.41 16.62 -11.77
C ASN A 410 -15.21 15.67 -11.68
N MET A 411 -14.04 16.15 -11.25
CA MET A 411 -12.88 15.29 -11.03
C MET A 411 -13.19 14.13 -10.06
N LEU A 412 -13.86 14.42 -8.93
CA LEU A 412 -14.25 13.38 -7.97
C LEU A 412 -15.32 12.44 -8.51
N LEU A 413 -16.29 12.96 -9.25
CA LEU A 413 -17.36 12.15 -9.85
C LEU A 413 -16.85 11.24 -10.97
N ILE A 414 -15.96 11.74 -11.83
CA ILE A 414 -15.25 10.95 -12.85
C ILE A 414 -14.46 9.83 -12.17
N HIS A 415 -13.68 10.15 -11.13
CA HIS A 415 -12.97 9.14 -10.35
C HIS A 415 -13.93 8.08 -9.79
N HIS A 416 -15.06 8.50 -9.19
CA HIS A 416 -16.05 7.56 -8.71
C HIS A 416 -16.67 6.69 -9.83
N ALA A 417 -16.93 7.26 -11.00
CA ALA A 417 -17.51 6.57 -12.16
C ALA A 417 -16.57 5.55 -12.79
N ILE A 418 -15.28 5.85 -12.82
CA ILE A 418 -14.24 4.91 -13.24
C ILE A 418 -14.24 3.66 -12.36
N LEU A 419 -14.43 3.84 -11.05
CA LEU A 419 -14.39 2.74 -10.08
C LEU A 419 -15.69 1.96 -9.96
N ASN A 420 -16.83 2.60 -10.21
CA ASN A 420 -18.16 2.03 -10.01
C ASN A 420 -19.05 2.33 -11.23
N PRO A 421 -18.69 1.86 -12.42
CA PRO A 421 -19.39 2.21 -13.65
C PRO A 421 -20.88 1.83 -13.60
N ASP A 422 -21.24 0.77 -12.88
CA ASP A 422 -22.63 0.31 -12.77
C ASP A 422 -23.52 1.18 -11.86
N LEU A 423 -22.92 2.10 -11.09
CA LEU A 423 -23.68 3.08 -10.28
C LEU A 423 -24.01 4.35 -11.06
N HIS A 424 -23.47 4.51 -12.27
CA HIS A 424 -23.76 5.65 -13.14
C HIS A 424 -24.61 5.20 -14.30
N GLU A 425 -25.71 5.91 -14.55
CA GLU A 425 -26.58 5.64 -15.70
C GLU A 425 -25.86 5.86 -17.03
N ARG A 426 -24.87 6.76 -17.01
CA ARG A 426 -24.06 7.16 -18.16
C ARG A 426 -22.61 6.71 -17.98
N PRO A 427 -21.89 6.37 -19.06
CA PRO A 427 -20.47 6.04 -18.99
C PRO A 427 -19.68 7.24 -18.44
N TRP A 428 -18.58 6.98 -17.75
CA TRP A 428 -17.75 8.03 -17.15
C TRP A 428 -17.23 9.04 -18.18
N THR A 429 -17.12 8.64 -19.45
CA THR A 429 -16.70 9.52 -20.56
C THR A 429 -17.72 10.60 -20.89
N GLU A 430 -19.00 10.43 -20.53
CA GLU A 430 -20.01 11.49 -20.67
C GLU A 430 -19.88 12.57 -19.60
N GLN A 431 -19.08 12.33 -18.56
CA GLN A 431 -18.73 13.33 -17.55
C GLN A 431 -17.51 14.15 -17.99
N LEU A 432 -16.84 13.76 -19.08
CA LEU A 432 -15.85 14.61 -19.75
C LEU A 432 -16.59 15.72 -20.48
N TYR A 433 -16.11 16.95 -20.34
CA TYR A 433 -16.67 18.13 -20.96
C TYR A 433 -15.57 18.97 -21.59
N GLU A 434 -15.96 19.92 -22.44
CA GLU A 434 -15.03 20.85 -23.05
C GLU A 434 -14.44 21.78 -21.97
N LEU A 435 -13.14 21.65 -21.76
CA LEU A 435 -12.38 22.44 -20.81
C LEU A 435 -11.85 23.70 -21.48
N GLU A 436 -12.20 24.87 -20.95
CA GLU A 436 -11.54 26.12 -21.29
C GLU A 436 -10.22 26.27 -20.52
N TYR A 437 -9.23 26.92 -21.13
CA TYR A 437 -7.98 27.22 -20.44
C TYR A 437 -8.21 28.07 -19.20
N ARG A 438 -7.80 27.56 -18.04
CA ARG A 438 -7.87 28.29 -16.77
C ARG A 438 -6.57 28.06 -16.01
N ASN A 439 -5.75 29.11 -15.90
CA ASN A 439 -4.42 29.16 -15.27
C ASN A 439 -4.27 28.51 -13.87
N TYR A 440 -5.33 27.97 -13.25
CA TYR A 440 -5.35 27.58 -11.83
C TYR A 440 -6.12 26.29 -11.49
N SER A 441 -6.71 25.58 -12.46
CA SER A 441 -7.49 24.37 -12.14
C SER A 441 -6.66 23.11 -12.36
N GLN A 442 -5.94 22.66 -11.33
CA GLN A 442 -5.21 21.39 -11.37
C GLN A 442 -6.18 20.21 -11.59
N ALA A 443 -7.42 20.31 -11.10
CA ALA A 443 -8.50 19.38 -11.44
C ALA A 443 -8.71 19.22 -12.95
N ASN A 444 -8.61 20.30 -13.74
CA ASN A 444 -8.74 20.23 -15.20
C ASN A 444 -7.58 19.48 -15.85
N ILE A 445 -6.38 19.55 -15.29
CA ILE A 445 -5.23 18.77 -15.77
C ILE A 445 -5.50 17.27 -15.58
N VAL A 446 -6.08 16.87 -14.45
CA VAL A 446 -6.49 15.47 -14.20
C VAL A 446 -7.55 15.02 -15.19
N ILE A 447 -8.62 15.81 -15.38
CA ILE A 447 -9.70 15.50 -16.34
C ILE A 447 -9.14 15.42 -17.77
N ALA A 448 -8.28 16.35 -18.16
CA ALA A 448 -7.62 16.33 -19.47
C ALA A 448 -6.73 15.10 -19.64
N ALA A 449 -5.99 14.68 -18.60
CA ALA A 449 -5.17 13.46 -18.65
C ALA A 449 -6.03 12.21 -18.93
N HIS A 450 -7.18 12.06 -18.25
CA HIS A 450 -8.12 10.96 -18.51
C HIS A 450 -8.54 10.92 -19.98
N ALA A 451 -8.88 12.06 -20.56
CA ALA A 451 -9.28 12.16 -21.96
C ALA A 451 -8.12 11.87 -22.92
N ILE A 452 -6.95 12.50 -22.71
CA ILE A 452 -5.78 12.39 -23.58
C ILE A 452 -5.26 10.95 -23.65
N TRP A 453 -5.15 10.27 -22.52
CA TRP A 453 -4.64 8.90 -22.52
C TRP A 453 -5.63 7.90 -23.09
N LEU A 454 -6.93 8.11 -22.85
CA LEU A 454 -7.96 7.31 -23.51
C LEU A 454 -7.93 7.47 -25.03
N MET A 455 -7.69 8.69 -25.53
CA MET A 455 -7.55 8.95 -26.98
C MET A 455 -6.42 8.14 -27.62
N ALA A 456 -5.38 7.76 -26.89
CA ALA A 456 -4.26 6.99 -27.41
C ALA A 456 -4.63 5.56 -27.83
N PHE A 457 -5.66 4.98 -27.19
CA PHE A 457 -6.15 3.62 -27.45
C PHE A 457 -7.44 3.58 -28.28
N LEU A 458 -7.86 4.73 -28.80
CA LEU A 458 -9.01 4.83 -29.70
C LEU A 458 -8.56 5.06 -31.16
N PRO A 459 -9.36 4.58 -32.13
CA PRO A 459 -9.13 4.90 -33.54
C PRO A 459 -9.14 6.40 -33.83
N LEU A 460 -8.56 6.80 -34.97
CA LEU A 460 -8.47 8.22 -35.38
C LEU A 460 -9.79 8.85 -35.85
N THR A 461 -10.93 8.19 -35.65
CA THR A 461 -12.24 8.48 -36.28
C THR A 461 -13.10 9.56 -35.60
N ASP A 462 -12.71 10.04 -34.42
CA ASP A 462 -13.46 11.02 -33.59
C ASP A 462 -14.91 10.60 -33.24
N ASP A 463 -15.13 9.31 -33.02
CA ASP A 463 -16.46 8.80 -32.70
C ASP A 463 -16.99 9.28 -31.34
N TYR A 464 -16.13 9.88 -30.50
CA TYR A 464 -16.49 10.40 -29.19
C TYR A 464 -16.25 11.91 -29.09
N GLY A 465 -17.19 12.64 -28.49
CA GLY A 465 -17.13 14.10 -28.38
C GLY A 465 -15.84 14.63 -27.76
N PHE A 466 -15.31 13.98 -26.73
CA PHE A 466 -14.05 14.41 -26.10
C PHE A 466 -12.82 14.32 -27.02
N GLN A 467 -12.87 13.54 -28.11
CA GLN A 467 -11.78 13.45 -29.08
C GLN A 467 -11.64 14.72 -29.94
N THR A 468 -12.67 15.56 -29.98
CA THR A 468 -12.67 16.80 -30.77
C THR A 468 -12.28 18.03 -29.95
N TYR A 469 -12.20 17.91 -28.61
CA TYR A 469 -11.83 19.02 -27.73
C TYR A 469 -10.38 19.46 -27.95
N ASN A 470 -10.14 20.75 -27.80
CA ASN A 470 -8.81 21.34 -27.90
C ASN A 470 -8.10 21.33 -26.53
N TYR A 471 -7.12 20.45 -26.36
CA TYR A 471 -6.31 20.35 -25.16
C TYR A 471 -4.95 21.07 -25.26
N SER A 472 -4.71 21.89 -26.29
CA SER A 472 -3.44 22.63 -26.44
C SER A 472 -3.11 23.54 -25.24
N TRP A 473 -4.15 23.96 -24.51
CA TRP A 473 -4.01 24.77 -23.31
C TRP A 473 -3.29 24.05 -22.15
N VAL A 474 -3.25 22.71 -22.14
CA VAL A 474 -2.48 21.94 -21.14
C VAL A 474 -1.00 22.34 -21.16
N GLY A 475 -0.51 22.80 -22.31
CA GLY A 475 0.87 23.25 -22.49
C GLY A 475 1.14 24.72 -22.19
N THR A 476 0.14 25.48 -21.74
CA THR A 476 0.31 26.92 -21.53
C THR A 476 0.73 27.21 -20.10
N GLY A 477 1.72 28.09 -19.93
CA GLY A 477 2.34 28.40 -18.63
C GLY A 477 3.84 28.68 -18.76
N ASP A 478 4.49 28.98 -17.63
CA ASP A 478 5.96 29.04 -17.57
C ASP A 478 6.57 27.64 -17.79
N TRP A 479 7.72 27.58 -18.45
CA TRP A 479 8.41 26.33 -18.78
C TRP A 479 8.75 25.50 -17.54
N ASN A 480 9.06 26.15 -16.41
CA ASN A 480 9.30 25.43 -15.16
C ASN A 480 8.01 24.80 -14.63
N ALA A 481 6.88 25.52 -14.71
CA ALA A 481 5.60 25.02 -14.23
C ALA A 481 5.09 23.83 -15.07
N ILE A 482 5.21 23.90 -16.40
CA ILE A 482 4.74 22.83 -17.29
C ILE A 482 5.61 21.58 -17.23
N ASN A 483 6.90 21.71 -16.85
CA ASN A 483 7.82 20.58 -16.68
C ASN A 483 7.77 19.95 -15.29
N LYS A 484 7.13 20.59 -14.32
CA LYS A 484 6.96 20.02 -12.98
C LYS A 484 6.13 18.73 -13.07
N VAL A 485 6.59 17.68 -12.41
CA VAL A 485 5.81 16.44 -12.31
C VAL A 485 4.56 16.71 -11.48
N HIS A 486 3.40 16.42 -12.07
CA HIS A 486 2.10 16.65 -11.44
C HIS A 486 1.78 15.53 -10.44
N GLY A 487 1.46 15.87 -9.20
CA GLY A 487 1.35 14.88 -8.12
C GLY A 487 0.22 13.86 -8.24
N ILE A 488 -0.82 14.09 -9.03
CA ILE A 488 -1.88 13.09 -9.24
C ILE A 488 -1.66 12.26 -10.50
N VAL A 489 -1.07 12.87 -11.53
CA VAL A 489 -0.97 12.28 -12.87
C VAL A 489 0.37 11.54 -13.04
N GLY A 490 1.41 11.92 -12.28
CA GLY A 490 2.73 11.31 -12.36
C GLY A 490 3.54 11.66 -13.60
N CYS A 491 3.05 12.59 -14.42
CA CYS A 491 3.78 13.18 -15.53
C CYS A 491 3.66 14.71 -15.51
N SER A 492 4.47 15.38 -16.33
CA SER A 492 4.42 16.83 -16.49
C SER A 492 3.36 17.26 -17.50
N GLN A 493 2.85 18.48 -17.36
CA GLN A 493 1.87 19.04 -18.30
C GLN A 493 2.45 19.16 -19.72
N GLY A 494 3.75 19.49 -19.83
CA GLY A 494 4.46 19.51 -21.11
C GLY A 494 4.44 18.14 -21.80
N LEU A 495 4.53 17.04 -21.05
CA LEU A 495 4.46 15.70 -21.62
C LEU A 495 3.03 15.31 -22.04
N LEU A 496 2.02 15.65 -21.25
CA LEU A 496 0.60 15.49 -21.63
C LEU A 496 0.28 16.23 -22.95
N LEU A 497 0.77 17.47 -23.07
CA LEU A 497 0.62 18.27 -24.28
C LEU A 497 1.23 17.56 -25.49
N ILE A 498 2.44 17.01 -25.35
CA ILE A 498 3.07 16.29 -26.45
C ILE A 498 2.27 15.05 -26.84
N GLN A 499 1.75 14.27 -25.88
CA GLN A 499 0.91 13.11 -26.18
C GLN A 499 -0.35 13.49 -26.97
N TYR A 500 -0.99 14.60 -26.59
CA TYR A 500 -2.08 15.19 -27.36
C TYR A 500 -1.64 15.58 -28.78
N PHE A 501 -0.48 16.24 -28.92
CA PHE A 501 0.04 16.61 -30.24
C PHE A 501 0.38 15.40 -31.12
N VAL A 502 0.92 14.32 -30.56
CA VAL A 502 1.18 13.07 -31.31
C VAL A 502 -0.13 12.58 -31.95
N ARG A 503 -1.24 12.56 -31.18
CA ARG A 503 -2.56 12.15 -31.69
C ARG A 503 -3.06 13.09 -32.80
N VAL A 504 -2.92 14.41 -32.63
CA VAL A 504 -3.32 15.41 -33.64
C VAL A 504 -2.50 15.29 -34.92
N ALA A 505 -1.18 15.13 -34.79
CA ALA A 505 -0.26 14.99 -35.90
C ALA A 505 -0.55 13.70 -36.69
N ALA A 506 -0.77 12.57 -36.00
CA ALA A 506 -1.12 11.29 -36.64
C ALA A 506 -2.44 11.39 -37.42
N LYS A 507 -3.42 12.12 -36.88
CA LYS A 507 -4.71 12.34 -37.55
C LYS A 507 -4.62 13.20 -38.81
N ARG A 508 -3.70 14.16 -38.82
CA ARG A 508 -3.54 15.16 -39.89
C ARG A 508 -2.40 14.83 -40.86
N ASP A 509 -1.78 13.67 -40.72
CA ASP A 509 -0.56 13.26 -41.43
C ASP A 509 0.52 14.37 -41.44
N MET A 510 0.72 15.02 -40.29
CA MET A 510 1.70 16.12 -40.17
C MET A 510 3.14 15.60 -40.11
N SER A 511 4.07 16.34 -40.72
CA SER A 511 5.51 16.00 -40.71
C SER A 511 6.04 15.94 -39.27
N PRO A 512 6.68 14.83 -38.85
CA PRO A 512 6.96 14.61 -37.43
C PRO A 512 8.22 15.29 -36.85
N ALA A 513 9.01 16.00 -37.68
CA ALA A 513 10.45 16.24 -37.47
C ALA A 513 10.86 16.83 -36.10
N ASP A 514 9.94 17.48 -35.37
CA ASP A 514 10.23 18.13 -34.09
C ASP A 514 9.70 17.39 -32.85
N VAL A 515 8.97 16.27 -32.98
CA VAL A 515 8.27 15.65 -31.83
C VAL A 515 9.21 14.85 -30.95
N ILE A 516 10.08 14.01 -31.53
CA ILE A 516 11.00 13.17 -30.77
C ILE A 516 12.03 14.03 -30.01
N ASP A 517 12.58 15.04 -30.68
CA ASP A 517 13.51 16.00 -30.09
C ASP A 517 12.87 16.74 -28.91
N LYS A 518 11.61 17.18 -29.03
CA LYS A 518 10.86 17.79 -27.91
C LYS A 518 10.69 16.84 -26.74
N ILE A 519 10.35 15.58 -26.99
CA ILE A 519 10.21 14.58 -25.91
C ILE A 519 11.54 14.37 -25.19
N GLN A 520 12.63 14.21 -25.95
CA GLN A 520 13.97 13.95 -25.39
C GLN A 520 14.55 15.15 -24.64
N LYS A 521 14.20 16.38 -25.03
CA LYS A 521 14.62 17.61 -24.35
C LYS A 521 13.80 17.95 -23.10
N LEU A 522 12.70 17.23 -22.84
CA LEU A 522 11.95 17.43 -21.60
C LEU A 522 12.84 17.12 -20.40
N SER A 523 12.93 18.09 -19.49
CA SER A 523 13.67 17.97 -18.24
C SER A 523 12.65 18.01 -17.09
N PRO A 524 11.96 16.89 -16.80
CA PRO A 524 11.00 16.84 -15.71
C PRO A 524 11.73 17.03 -14.38
N TRP A 525 11.07 17.71 -13.45
CA TRP A 525 11.61 17.96 -12.12
C TRP A 525 10.53 17.82 -11.06
N VAL A 526 10.99 17.58 -9.83
CA VAL A 526 10.16 17.45 -8.62
C VAL A 526 10.68 18.49 -7.62
N ASP A 527 9.78 19.01 -6.78
CA ASP A 527 10.12 20.03 -5.77
C ASP A 527 11.25 19.56 -4.84
N ASP A 528 12.26 20.41 -4.65
CA ASP A 528 13.44 20.08 -3.83
C ASP A 528 13.10 19.83 -2.36
N SER A 529 11.94 20.28 -1.90
CA SER A 529 11.49 20.01 -0.54
C SER A 529 10.94 18.58 -0.33
N GLU A 530 10.79 17.80 -1.39
CA GLU A 530 10.32 16.41 -1.31
C GLU A 530 11.38 15.47 -0.74
N ASN A 531 10.94 14.34 -0.18
CA ASN A 531 11.83 13.27 0.25
C ASN A 531 12.56 12.64 -0.95
N ASP A 532 13.84 12.30 -0.82
CA ASP A 532 14.66 11.78 -1.93
C ASP A 532 14.07 10.52 -2.58
N ARG A 533 13.52 9.59 -1.78
CA ARG A 533 12.88 8.39 -2.32
C ARG A 533 11.59 8.73 -3.07
N VAL A 534 10.82 9.70 -2.59
CA VAL A 534 9.61 10.19 -3.25
C VAL A 534 9.96 10.88 -4.57
N LYS A 535 11.02 11.69 -4.59
CA LYS A 535 11.55 12.31 -5.83
C LYS A 535 11.96 11.26 -6.83
N GLU A 536 12.74 10.27 -6.41
CA GLU A 536 13.19 9.17 -7.26
C GLU A 536 12.01 8.45 -7.91
N ILE A 537 10.98 8.08 -7.13
CA ILE A 537 9.78 7.41 -7.64
C ILE A 537 9.04 8.31 -8.63
N ALA A 538 8.83 9.58 -8.31
CA ALA A 538 8.12 10.49 -9.20
C ALA A 538 8.87 10.75 -10.51
N LEU A 539 10.21 10.85 -10.45
CA LEU A 539 11.06 11.00 -11.63
C LEU A 539 11.11 9.71 -12.47
N GLU A 540 11.16 8.53 -11.83
CA GLU A 540 11.12 7.24 -12.53
C GLU A 540 9.76 7.03 -13.20
N THR A 541 8.65 7.37 -12.53
CA THR A 541 7.30 7.37 -13.11
C THR A 541 7.21 8.31 -14.32
N CYS A 542 7.69 9.55 -14.18
CA CYS A 542 7.71 10.49 -15.31
C CYS A 542 8.62 9.99 -16.44
N GLY A 543 9.74 9.35 -16.09
CA GLY A 543 10.65 8.70 -17.02
C GLY A 543 10.01 7.52 -17.77
N ALA A 544 9.08 6.80 -17.15
CA ALA A 544 8.27 5.79 -17.82
C ALA A 544 7.28 6.44 -18.81
N PHE A 545 6.64 7.57 -18.43
CA PHE A 545 5.81 8.33 -19.36
C PHE A 545 6.60 8.86 -20.56
N ILE A 546 7.85 9.28 -20.38
CA ILE A 546 8.71 9.71 -21.51
C ILE A 546 8.92 8.55 -22.48
N ASP A 547 9.34 7.38 -22.01
CA ASP A 547 9.58 6.21 -22.86
C ASP A 547 8.29 5.71 -23.54
N ALA A 548 7.18 5.68 -22.80
CA ALA A 548 5.87 5.33 -23.37
C ALA A 548 5.41 6.35 -24.42
N THR A 549 5.69 7.64 -24.24
CA THR A 549 5.37 8.68 -25.23
C THR A 549 6.25 8.57 -26.47
N LEU A 550 7.53 8.24 -26.32
CA LEU A 550 8.41 7.94 -27.44
C LEU A 550 7.91 6.73 -28.22
N LEU A 551 7.60 5.61 -27.55
CA LEU A 551 7.02 4.43 -28.19
C LEU A 551 5.75 4.78 -28.93
N TYR A 552 4.80 5.44 -28.26
CA TYR A 552 3.55 5.87 -28.85
C TYR A 552 3.80 6.73 -30.10
N ALA A 553 4.74 7.67 -30.06
CA ALA A 553 5.11 8.44 -31.24
C ALA A 553 5.67 7.52 -32.36
N TYR A 554 6.70 6.71 -32.10
CA TYR A 554 7.30 5.83 -33.11
C TYR A 554 6.29 4.90 -33.77
N VAL A 555 5.44 4.24 -32.99
CA VAL A 555 4.52 3.25 -33.52
C VAL A 555 3.29 3.89 -34.16
N ARG A 556 2.76 4.98 -33.57
CA ARG A 556 1.51 5.60 -34.00
C ARG A 556 1.70 6.67 -35.07
N LEU A 557 2.63 7.58 -34.82
CA LEU A 557 2.89 8.72 -35.71
C LEU A 557 3.85 8.34 -36.84
N TYR A 558 4.90 7.59 -36.53
CA TYR A 558 5.92 7.20 -37.52
C TYR A 558 5.69 5.82 -38.15
N ARG A 559 4.67 5.07 -37.71
CA ARG A 559 4.29 3.74 -38.24
C ARG A 559 5.38 2.69 -38.15
N TYR A 560 6.25 2.79 -37.15
CA TYR A 560 7.27 1.76 -36.90
C TYR A 560 6.59 0.46 -36.45
N ILE A 561 7.12 -0.66 -36.93
CA ILE A 561 6.71 -1.99 -36.51
C ILE A 561 7.49 -2.44 -35.27
N LEU A 562 6.97 -3.45 -34.57
CA LEU A 562 7.50 -3.88 -33.27
C LEU A 562 8.92 -4.44 -33.31
N CYS A 563 9.33 -5.00 -34.45
CA CYS A 563 10.65 -5.60 -34.59
C CYS A 563 11.77 -4.58 -34.85
N GLU A 564 11.43 -3.29 -35.04
CA GLU A 564 12.41 -2.23 -35.24
C GLU A 564 13.32 -2.09 -34.00
N PRO A 565 14.67 -2.04 -34.16
CA PRO A 565 15.60 -2.02 -33.03
C PRO A 565 15.31 -0.89 -32.02
N VAL A 566 14.94 0.29 -32.50
CA VAL A 566 14.60 1.44 -31.64
C VAL A 566 13.34 1.19 -30.81
N VAL A 567 12.33 0.51 -31.37
CA VAL A 567 11.10 0.16 -30.64
C VAL A 567 11.42 -0.88 -29.57
N LYS A 568 12.22 -1.90 -29.89
CA LYS A 568 12.67 -2.91 -28.91
C LYS A 568 13.46 -2.29 -27.76
N GLU A 569 14.41 -1.42 -28.06
CA GLU A 569 15.25 -0.76 -27.05
C GLU A 569 14.41 0.07 -26.08
N ILE A 570 13.51 0.92 -26.60
CA ILE A 570 12.68 1.77 -25.76
C ILE A 570 11.65 0.91 -25.00
N SER A 571 11.10 -0.13 -25.61
CA SER A 571 10.18 -1.07 -24.93
C SER A 571 10.85 -1.77 -23.76
N SER A 572 12.04 -2.34 -23.94
CA SER A 572 12.77 -3.01 -22.86
C SER A 572 13.15 -2.02 -21.74
N ARG A 573 13.56 -0.80 -22.09
CA ARG A 573 13.82 0.27 -21.11
C ARG A 573 12.57 0.63 -20.32
N LEU A 574 11.42 0.78 -20.99
CA LEU A 574 10.13 1.06 -20.35
C LEU A 574 9.73 -0.08 -19.40
N VAL A 575 9.78 -1.33 -19.85
CA VAL A 575 9.49 -2.52 -19.01
C VAL A 575 10.38 -2.51 -17.76
N SER A 576 11.68 -2.28 -17.92
CA SER A 576 12.62 -2.20 -16.80
C SER A 576 12.23 -1.14 -15.76
N LYS A 577 11.82 0.06 -16.20
CA LYS A 577 11.34 1.13 -15.31
C LYS A 577 10.06 0.72 -14.59
N LEU A 578 9.07 0.20 -15.32
CA LEU A 578 7.78 -0.21 -14.76
C LEU A 578 7.94 -1.30 -13.69
N CYS A 579 8.83 -2.28 -13.91
CA CYS A 579 9.13 -3.33 -12.93
C CYS A 579 9.85 -2.84 -11.67
N LYS A 580 10.46 -1.64 -11.69
CA LYS A 580 11.11 -1.04 -10.52
C LYS A 580 10.17 -0.19 -9.68
N LEU A 581 9.05 0.26 -10.25
CA LEU A 581 8.09 1.08 -9.53
C LEU A 581 7.45 0.27 -8.39
N PRO A 582 7.16 0.91 -7.23
CA PRO A 582 6.46 0.23 -6.15
C PRO A 582 5.06 -0.20 -6.60
N SER A 583 4.72 -1.48 -6.42
CA SER A 583 3.36 -2.02 -6.60
C SER A 583 2.59 -2.20 -5.28
N SER A 584 3.29 -2.07 -4.15
CA SER A 584 2.76 -2.22 -2.79
C SER A 584 3.62 -1.46 -1.77
N GLY A 585 3.17 -1.41 -0.52
CA GLY A 585 3.91 -0.85 0.60
C GLY A 585 3.78 0.67 0.73
N ARG A 586 4.58 1.28 1.61
CA ARG A 586 4.44 2.71 1.99
C ARG A 586 4.66 3.71 0.85
N PHE A 587 5.37 3.28 -0.19
CA PHE A 587 5.71 4.09 -1.37
C PHE A 587 4.82 3.79 -2.58
N TYR A 588 3.91 2.83 -2.48
CA TYR A 588 2.90 2.65 -3.51
C TYR A 588 1.82 3.73 -3.38
N SER A 589 1.48 4.37 -4.50
CA SER A 589 0.52 5.47 -4.58
C SER A 589 -0.21 5.46 -5.92
N GLY A 590 -1.13 6.41 -6.10
CA GLY A 590 -1.89 6.58 -7.34
C GLY A 590 -1.06 7.10 -8.51
N LEU A 591 0.22 7.41 -8.31
CA LEU A 591 1.17 7.78 -9.37
C LEU A 591 1.51 6.61 -10.31
N HIS A 592 1.04 5.40 -10.03
CA HIS A 592 1.37 4.22 -10.82
C HIS A 592 0.81 4.34 -12.26
N PRO A 593 1.65 4.28 -13.32
CA PRO A 593 1.29 4.81 -14.63
C PRO A 593 0.57 3.76 -15.51
N ALA A 594 -0.74 3.55 -15.30
CA ALA A 594 -1.52 2.53 -16.02
C ALA A 594 -1.40 2.63 -17.55
N TRP A 595 -1.42 3.85 -18.10
CA TRP A 595 -1.22 4.10 -19.53
C TRP A 595 0.13 3.55 -20.03
N CYS A 596 1.21 3.75 -19.27
CA CYS A 596 2.55 3.26 -19.65
C CYS A 596 2.61 1.73 -19.71
N PHE A 597 1.94 1.04 -18.78
CA PHE A 597 1.83 -0.42 -18.82
C PHE A 597 1.15 -0.90 -20.11
N LEU A 598 0.08 -0.23 -20.52
CA LEU A 598 -0.62 -0.59 -21.76
C LEU A 598 0.24 -0.35 -23.00
N ILE A 599 0.98 0.77 -23.06
CA ILE A 599 1.93 1.04 -24.16
C ILE A 599 3.01 -0.05 -24.20
N ALA A 600 3.59 -0.41 -23.05
CA ALA A 600 4.60 -1.45 -22.95
C ALA A 600 4.07 -2.82 -23.39
N CYS A 601 2.87 -3.22 -22.92
CA CYS A 601 2.19 -4.45 -23.33
C CYS A 601 1.88 -4.48 -24.84
N ALA A 602 1.46 -3.34 -25.40
CA ALA A 602 1.23 -3.22 -26.84
C ALA A 602 2.52 -3.38 -27.65
N CYS A 603 3.66 -2.89 -27.16
CA CYS A 603 4.92 -2.85 -27.91
C CYS A 603 5.86 -4.05 -27.66
N THR A 604 5.74 -4.75 -26.54
CA THR A 604 6.61 -5.88 -26.16
C THR A 604 6.33 -7.13 -27.01
N GLU A 605 7.37 -7.78 -27.54
CA GLU A 605 7.25 -9.08 -28.24
C GLU A 605 7.54 -10.27 -27.32
N GLU A 606 8.28 -10.05 -26.23
CA GLU A 606 8.74 -11.10 -25.32
C GLU A 606 7.65 -11.53 -24.32
N LEU A 607 7.31 -12.82 -24.31
CA LEU A 607 6.27 -13.38 -23.44
C LEU A 607 6.59 -13.21 -21.96
N GLU A 608 7.87 -13.32 -21.58
CA GLU A 608 8.33 -13.21 -20.20
C GLU A 608 8.16 -11.78 -19.66
N GLU A 609 8.54 -10.78 -20.46
CA GLU A 609 8.36 -9.36 -20.12
C GLU A 609 6.86 -9.02 -20.01
N TYR A 610 6.05 -9.46 -20.98
CA TYR A 610 4.61 -9.28 -20.95
C TYR A 610 3.98 -9.90 -19.69
N SER A 611 4.35 -11.14 -19.39
CA SER A 611 3.82 -11.89 -18.25
C SER A 611 4.23 -11.26 -16.91
N SER A 612 5.44 -10.70 -16.83
CA SER A 612 5.92 -9.96 -15.67
C SER A 612 5.11 -8.69 -15.43
N MET A 613 4.84 -7.91 -16.48
CA MET A 613 3.99 -6.71 -16.37
C MET A 613 2.54 -7.05 -16.00
N LEU A 614 1.99 -8.11 -16.59
CA LEU A 614 0.63 -8.56 -16.30
C LEU A 614 0.50 -9.04 -14.85
N ALA A 615 1.50 -9.75 -14.32
CA ALA A 615 1.55 -10.16 -12.93
C ALA A 615 1.54 -8.95 -11.97
N ILE A 616 2.24 -7.85 -12.31
CA ILE A 616 2.20 -6.61 -11.53
C ILE A 616 0.79 -5.99 -11.55
N LEU A 617 0.16 -5.89 -12.72
CA LEU A 617 -1.21 -5.37 -12.82
C LEU A 617 -2.21 -6.23 -12.04
N ASP A 618 -2.12 -7.56 -12.15
CA ASP A 618 -2.98 -8.48 -11.43
C ASP A 618 -2.78 -8.39 -9.91
N ASP A 619 -1.54 -8.30 -9.44
CA ASP A 619 -1.21 -8.10 -8.03
C ASP A 619 -1.85 -6.81 -7.50
N ILE A 620 -1.64 -5.70 -8.20
CA ILE A 620 -2.24 -4.41 -7.86
C ILE A 620 -3.77 -4.48 -7.84
N GLY A 621 -4.38 -5.05 -8.89
CA GLY A 621 -5.84 -5.16 -9.04
C GLY A 621 -6.48 -6.07 -8.00
N SER A 622 -5.76 -7.09 -7.52
CA SER A 622 -6.26 -8.03 -6.51
C SER A 622 -6.30 -7.44 -5.09
N VAL A 623 -5.43 -6.48 -4.79
CA VAL A 623 -5.29 -5.89 -3.45
C VAL A 623 -6.03 -4.55 -3.33
N ASN A 624 -6.28 -3.85 -4.45
CA ASN A 624 -6.74 -2.48 -4.44
C ASN A 624 -8.04 -2.28 -5.22
N LYS A 625 -9.00 -1.57 -4.62
CA LYS A 625 -10.12 -0.99 -5.37
C LYS A 625 -9.59 0.06 -6.35
N SER A 626 -9.56 -0.32 -7.62
CA SER A 626 -9.02 0.48 -8.73
C SER A 626 -9.61 0.00 -10.05
N ASN A 627 -9.32 0.72 -11.14
CA ASN A 627 -9.57 0.32 -12.53
C ASN A 627 -8.52 -0.68 -13.06
N VAL A 628 -7.54 -1.11 -12.25
CA VAL A 628 -6.40 -1.90 -12.75
C VAL A 628 -6.83 -3.27 -13.30
N SER A 629 -7.89 -3.87 -12.77
CA SER A 629 -8.46 -5.11 -13.33
C SER A 629 -8.97 -4.93 -14.76
N ASP A 630 -9.58 -3.78 -15.07
CA ASP A 630 -10.00 -3.45 -16.43
C ASP A 630 -8.80 -3.18 -17.35
N VAL A 631 -7.75 -2.53 -16.82
CA VAL A 631 -6.48 -2.31 -17.53
C VAL A 631 -5.78 -3.65 -17.83
N SER A 632 -5.74 -4.59 -16.88
CA SER A 632 -5.23 -5.96 -17.09
C SER A 632 -6.03 -6.70 -18.17
N ARG A 633 -7.37 -6.58 -18.16
CA ARG A 633 -8.21 -7.13 -19.23
C ARG A 633 -7.83 -6.54 -20.59
N LEU A 634 -7.67 -5.21 -20.69
CA LEU A 634 -7.27 -4.56 -21.93
C LEU A 634 -5.89 -5.03 -22.41
N ALA A 635 -4.92 -5.20 -21.50
CA ALA A 635 -3.61 -5.75 -21.81
C ALA A 635 -3.67 -7.19 -22.35
N ARG A 636 -4.55 -8.04 -21.81
CA ARG A 636 -4.81 -9.40 -22.33
C ARG A 636 -5.41 -9.37 -23.72
N THR A 637 -6.43 -8.56 -23.95
CA THR A 637 -7.05 -8.42 -25.28
C THR A 637 -6.04 -7.94 -26.33
N MET A 638 -5.17 -6.97 -25.99
CA MET A 638 -4.09 -6.54 -26.89
C MET A 638 -3.13 -7.67 -27.23
N TRP A 639 -2.71 -8.45 -26.23
CA TRP A 639 -1.80 -9.58 -26.44
C TRP A 639 -2.42 -10.69 -27.30
N GLU A 640 -3.68 -11.04 -27.04
CA GLU A 640 -4.43 -12.01 -27.82
C GLU A 640 -4.58 -11.57 -29.28
N TRP A 641 -4.90 -10.30 -29.52
CA TRP A 641 -4.94 -9.73 -30.86
C TRP A 641 -3.58 -9.86 -31.57
N LYS A 642 -2.48 -9.51 -30.90
CA LYS A 642 -1.12 -9.64 -31.45
C LYS A 642 -0.79 -11.10 -31.82
N LYS A 643 -1.11 -12.05 -30.94
CA LYS A 643 -0.86 -13.49 -31.17
C LYS A 643 -1.62 -14.03 -32.38
N ASN A 644 -2.83 -13.52 -32.62
CA ASN A 644 -3.68 -13.97 -33.72
C ASN A 644 -3.39 -13.25 -35.04
N THR A 645 -2.71 -12.10 -35.00
CA THR A 645 -2.33 -11.32 -36.17
C THR A 645 -1.01 -11.83 -36.76
N ARG A 646 -1.07 -12.48 -37.93
CA ARG A 646 0.11 -13.14 -38.55
C ARG A 646 1.15 -12.18 -39.14
N LEU A 647 0.73 -10.97 -39.54
CA LEU A 647 1.60 -9.95 -40.13
C LEU A 647 1.13 -8.57 -39.64
N LEU A 648 1.98 -7.87 -38.92
CA LEU A 648 1.74 -6.47 -38.54
C LEU A 648 2.00 -5.59 -39.76
N THR A 649 0.98 -4.84 -40.18
CA THR A 649 1.08 -3.85 -41.25
C THR A 649 1.59 -2.52 -40.71
N GLU A 650 1.87 -1.54 -41.57
CA GLU A 650 2.19 -0.17 -41.13
C GLU A 650 1.06 0.49 -40.31
N ASN A 651 -0.18 0.00 -40.44
CA ASN A 651 -1.35 0.51 -39.72
C ASN A 651 -1.76 -0.39 -38.53
N TRP A 652 -0.87 -1.26 -38.06
CA TRP A 652 -1.19 -2.25 -37.03
C TRP A 652 -1.82 -1.65 -35.76
N TRP A 653 -1.43 -0.44 -35.35
CA TRP A 653 -2.04 0.22 -34.19
C TRP A 653 -3.49 0.61 -34.46
N GLU A 654 -3.84 1.05 -35.68
CA GLU A 654 -5.24 1.36 -36.02
C GLU A 654 -6.09 0.09 -36.01
N ASP A 655 -5.56 -0.98 -36.58
CA ASP A 655 -6.23 -2.28 -36.61
C ASP A 655 -6.43 -2.81 -35.17
N MET A 656 -5.39 -2.70 -34.32
CA MET A 656 -5.46 -3.05 -32.91
C MET A 656 -6.51 -2.20 -32.18
N THR A 657 -6.44 -0.86 -32.25
CA THR A 657 -7.36 0.02 -31.52
C THR A 657 -8.80 -0.11 -31.99
N LYS A 658 -9.03 -0.40 -33.27
CA LYS A 658 -10.35 -0.76 -33.79
C LYS A 658 -10.85 -2.06 -33.16
N HIS A 659 -10.02 -3.09 -33.12
CA HIS A 659 -10.35 -4.34 -32.45
C HIS A 659 -10.65 -4.13 -30.94
N LEU A 660 -9.83 -3.36 -30.24
CA LEU A 660 -10.06 -3.03 -28.82
C LEU A 660 -11.38 -2.30 -28.64
N LYS A 661 -11.69 -1.32 -29.49
CA LYS A 661 -12.98 -0.60 -29.46
C LYS A 661 -14.16 -1.56 -29.62
N GLU A 662 -14.07 -2.51 -30.55
CA GLU A 662 -15.09 -3.55 -30.75
C GLU A 662 -15.25 -4.45 -29.51
N GLN A 663 -14.16 -4.82 -28.84
CA GLN A 663 -14.20 -5.64 -27.63
C GLN A 663 -14.70 -4.86 -26.38
N MET A 664 -14.38 -3.57 -26.27
CA MET A 664 -14.83 -2.72 -25.15
C MET A 664 -16.31 -2.32 -25.27
N GLY A 665 -16.87 -2.32 -26.48
CA GLY A 665 -18.24 -1.89 -26.72
C GLY A 665 -18.48 -0.43 -26.31
N THR A 666 -19.55 -0.17 -25.56
CA THR A 666 -19.90 1.18 -25.10
C THR A 666 -19.20 1.59 -23.79
N LYS A 667 -18.56 0.65 -23.09
CA LYS A 667 -17.90 0.89 -21.81
C LYS A 667 -16.40 1.09 -22.04
N LEU A 668 -15.99 2.33 -22.30
CA LEU A 668 -14.58 2.69 -22.44
C LEU A 668 -13.85 2.50 -21.11
N ILE A 669 -12.67 1.86 -21.16
CA ILE A 669 -11.84 1.59 -19.99
C ILE A 669 -10.95 2.81 -19.73
N CYS A 670 -10.95 3.31 -18.49
CA CYS A 670 -10.04 4.38 -18.11
C CYS A 670 -8.61 3.85 -17.94
N VAL A 671 -7.64 4.56 -18.48
CA VAL A 671 -6.22 4.17 -18.55
C VAL A 671 -5.30 5.08 -17.73
N THR A 672 -5.86 5.84 -16.79
CA THR A 672 -5.10 6.64 -15.80
C THR A 672 -4.71 5.82 -14.60
#